data_AF-A0A1I7Z7N7-F1
#
_entry.id   AF-A0A1I7Z7N7-F1
#
_cell.length_a   1.000
_cell.length_b   1.000
_cell.length_c   1.000
_cell.angle_alpha   90.00
_cell.angle_beta   90.00
_cell.angle_gamma   90.00
#
_symmetry.space_group_name_H-M   'P 1'
#
loop_
_entity.id
_entity.type
_entity.pdbx_description
1 polymer ?
#
loop_
_entity_poly.entity_id
_entity_poly.type
_entity_poly.pdbx_seq_one_letter_code
_entity_poly.pdbx_strand_id
1 'polypeptide(L)'
;MTSIIKNQIIKQLSKYARNVTPDQITVEILRGKSELKDVELNEEVLTDVLELPPWLRIRRAYCNRVQVKVSWTKLTTVPVKIFVDEIQIDVVMSEAQPTSSRPTANVADMSYGFANKVAEGMSLYVNNVEVNFDSAAFGGSITFTRLSVESRSPGWQTVDDLHFTRITDQTMDQTLLFKQVSWSLLRVQGSAHSPDQTNRRNINAPLRLITNGGRCRIVVKKNASDGRVLCGRIQVISEDLLWTATLPQVRSAIDFYKHILHLINSSQKPVELAPADHTLRPDRRGPRPPGTPTHKVFQNFNIHQTSFHLYVDRTDFHLCDDDSAGRGFPEGWNMESGAMQIVLSRLSIDAYPSTPAASDRSTWVRYAVPNNCTAWMSQLLQHNYTKISQGLDGSARERFARMWPQLQTEAVVVRIDDIDVKCVSVQSTKRDALLSFFSSNTKSRLSLPSNLPILHLEFCNFFYPASQSYPLPPSSTHIQLGPFNLLLDTQTVRWITYMLGDISAALDGGLDVQGGEDVQIDLRLDMLMPKIIIPSCAPEDDSRFPKRFVISTSTLALSNCLSCEPNTLSGFLSNLTGGAIDFLESCELGIDREILKTAIVGLKQPLEALSGDVWAVNTSQIWIDTDNGDDSPSIPLVGDVSLRCCVVPSDTQINIVIEPRSNCNVVIDHFQFVQFMRLLDTVTTFVDQMEVDKNFFTKEVPVVGAKQPKLAIYCLVEKICANLLLATGKLSSPYE
;
A
#
# COMPACT_ATOMS: atom_id res chain seq x y z
N MET A 1 44.42 21.31 -32.72
CA MET A 1 43.41 20.26 -32.45
C MET A 1 43.10 20.11 -30.97
N THR A 2 44.09 19.97 -30.08
CA THR A 2 43.88 19.82 -28.62
C THR A 2 43.09 20.97 -27.99
N SER A 3 43.37 22.24 -28.33
CA SER A 3 42.61 23.37 -27.78
C SER A 3 41.17 23.42 -28.32
N ILE A 4 40.91 22.93 -29.54
CA ILE A 4 39.57 22.92 -30.14
C ILE A 4 38.67 21.91 -29.40
N ILE A 5 39.18 20.69 -29.16
CA ILE A 5 38.45 19.65 -28.41
C ILE A 5 38.20 20.10 -26.97
N LYS A 6 39.23 20.66 -26.30
CA LYS A 6 39.08 21.23 -24.95
C LYS A 6 38.00 22.32 -24.92
N ASN A 7 38.05 23.28 -25.84
CA ASN A 7 37.08 24.37 -25.91
C ASN A 7 35.67 23.87 -26.23
N GLN A 8 35.51 22.82 -27.03
CA GLN A 8 34.21 22.25 -27.36
C GLN A 8 33.60 21.45 -26.20
N ILE A 9 34.42 20.71 -25.45
CA ILE A 9 33.99 20.02 -24.23
C ILE A 9 33.59 21.05 -23.17
N ILE A 10 34.40 22.09 -22.97
CA ILE A 10 34.08 23.16 -22.03
C ILE A 10 32.84 23.91 -22.41
N LYS A 11 32.63 24.22 -23.68
CA LYS A 11 31.40 24.88 -24.12
C LYS A 11 30.14 24.11 -23.72
N GLN A 12 30.21 22.78 -23.63
CA GLN A 12 29.09 21.98 -23.13
C GLN A 12 29.07 21.90 -21.61
N LEU A 13 30.21 21.67 -20.96
CA LEU A 13 30.30 21.58 -19.50
C LEU A 13 29.97 22.91 -18.80
N SER A 14 30.36 24.05 -19.37
CA SER A 14 30.12 25.39 -18.82
C SER A 14 28.64 25.77 -18.79
N LYS A 15 27.78 25.02 -19.48
CA LYS A 15 26.31 25.15 -19.33
C LYS A 15 25.84 24.57 -17.99
N TYR A 16 26.45 23.46 -17.58
CA TYR A 16 26.06 22.67 -16.41
C TYR A 16 26.95 22.90 -15.19
N ALA A 17 28.11 23.52 -15.35
CA ALA A 17 29.07 23.78 -14.28
C ALA A 17 29.56 25.24 -14.32
N ARG A 18 29.56 25.90 -13.16
CA ARG A 18 29.84 27.34 -13.01
C ARG A 18 31.33 27.68 -13.04
N ASN A 19 32.16 26.79 -12.51
CA ASN A 19 33.56 27.07 -12.20
C ASN A 19 34.57 26.23 -13.01
N VAL A 20 34.13 25.66 -14.14
CA VAL A 20 34.99 24.84 -15.02
C VAL A 20 35.71 25.70 -16.05
N THR A 21 37.05 25.62 -16.08
CA THR A 21 37.91 26.40 -16.99
C THR A 21 38.81 25.53 -17.88
N PRO A 22 39.27 26.01 -19.05
CA PRO A 22 40.12 25.25 -19.99
C PRO A 22 41.38 24.65 -19.39
N ASP A 23 41.93 25.33 -18.38
CA ASP A 23 43.20 24.97 -17.75
C ASP A 23 43.05 23.77 -16.80
N GLN A 24 41.84 23.53 -16.27
CA GLN A 24 41.54 22.38 -15.41
C GLN A 24 41.46 21.07 -16.20
N ILE A 25 41.21 21.12 -17.52
CA ILE A 25 41.18 19.92 -18.36
C ILE A 25 42.60 19.54 -18.77
N THR A 26 43.10 18.40 -18.27
CA THR A 26 44.42 17.89 -18.62
C THR A 26 44.51 17.44 -20.09
N VAL A 27 45.72 17.41 -20.65
CA VAL A 27 45.96 16.92 -22.03
C VAL A 27 45.71 15.41 -22.15
N GLU A 28 45.66 14.70 -21.02
CA GLU A 28 45.34 13.27 -20.95
C GLU A 28 43.95 12.93 -21.50
N ILE A 29 43.06 13.91 -21.65
CA ILE A 29 41.73 13.71 -22.24
C ILE A 29 41.82 13.15 -23.68
N LEU A 30 42.88 13.47 -24.42
CA LEU A 30 43.17 12.88 -25.73
C LEU A 30 43.49 11.38 -25.65
N ARG A 31 44.10 10.94 -24.54
CA ARG A 31 44.31 9.53 -24.20
C ARG A 31 43.07 8.91 -23.53
N GLY A 32 41.97 9.66 -23.45
CA GLY A 32 40.72 9.21 -22.89
C GLY A 32 40.65 9.25 -21.36
N LYS A 33 41.51 10.03 -20.68
CA LYS A 33 41.46 10.19 -19.22
C LYS A 33 41.40 11.66 -18.85
N SER A 34 40.43 12.07 -18.05
CA SER A 34 40.34 13.45 -17.55
C SER A 34 39.93 13.43 -16.09
N GLU A 35 40.40 14.40 -15.33
CA GLU A 35 40.01 14.62 -13.93
C GLU A 35 39.67 16.09 -13.73
N LEU A 36 38.58 16.36 -13.02
CA LEU A 36 38.16 17.66 -12.54
C LEU A 36 37.96 17.58 -11.02
N LYS A 37 38.20 18.68 -10.32
CA LYS A 37 38.02 18.79 -8.87
C LYS A 37 37.14 19.98 -8.56
N ASP A 38 36.42 19.88 -7.44
CA ASP A 38 35.62 20.94 -6.86
C ASP A 38 34.64 21.58 -7.86
N VAL A 39 33.89 20.76 -8.58
CA VAL A 39 32.97 21.22 -9.62
C VAL A 39 31.67 21.71 -8.99
N GLU A 40 31.36 22.98 -9.17
CA GLU A 40 30.08 23.58 -8.81
C GLU A 40 29.13 23.51 -10.00
N LEU A 41 27.96 22.89 -9.81
CA LEU A 41 26.97 22.72 -10.86
C LEU A 41 26.01 23.91 -10.91
N ASN A 42 25.47 24.18 -12.10
CA ASN A 42 24.51 25.25 -12.31
C ASN A 42 23.10 24.80 -11.93
N GLU A 43 22.60 25.26 -10.78
CA GLU A 43 21.37 24.77 -10.18
C GLU A 43 20.12 25.14 -10.98
N GLU A 44 20.10 26.30 -11.65
CA GLU A 44 19.00 26.73 -12.51
C GLU A 44 18.85 25.77 -13.70
N VAL A 45 19.95 25.50 -14.40
CA VAL A 45 19.98 24.59 -15.54
C VAL A 45 19.64 23.15 -15.14
N LEU A 46 20.12 22.70 -13.97
CA LEU A 46 19.78 21.36 -13.47
C LEU A 46 18.31 21.23 -13.10
N THR A 47 17.72 22.25 -12.47
CA THR A 47 16.30 22.25 -12.09
C THR A 47 15.42 22.14 -13.34
N ASP A 48 15.75 22.88 -14.39
CA ASP A 48 15.03 22.84 -15.67
C ASP A 48 15.20 21.49 -16.39
N VAL A 49 16.43 20.97 -16.48
CA VAL A 49 16.74 19.73 -17.23
C VAL A 49 16.22 18.47 -16.54
N LEU A 50 16.16 18.46 -15.21
CA LEU A 50 15.61 17.34 -14.45
C LEU A 50 14.09 17.37 -14.37
N GLU A 51 13.44 18.43 -14.90
CA GLU A 51 11.99 18.62 -14.86
C GLU A 51 11.45 18.44 -13.43
N LEU A 52 12.17 19.00 -12.43
CA LEU A 52 11.77 18.84 -11.03
C LEU A 52 10.39 19.47 -10.78
N PRO A 53 9.58 18.89 -9.87
CA PRO A 53 8.30 19.48 -9.52
C PRO A 53 8.45 20.94 -9.06
N PRO A 54 7.47 21.82 -9.34
CA PRO A 54 7.59 23.25 -9.00
C PRO A 54 7.86 23.54 -7.51
N TRP A 55 7.46 22.62 -6.63
CA TRP A 55 7.67 22.71 -5.19
C TRP A 55 9.06 22.26 -4.71
N LEU A 56 9.93 21.78 -5.61
CA LEU A 56 11.24 21.22 -5.30
C LEU A 56 12.34 21.92 -6.11
N ARG A 57 13.27 22.64 -5.46
CA ARG A 57 14.32 23.40 -6.15
C ARG A 57 15.71 23.10 -5.62
N ILE A 58 16.67 22.92 -6.53
CA ILE A 58 18.09 22.77 -6.17
C ILE A 58 18.63 24.14 -5.74
N ARG A 59 19.17 24.22 -4.51
CA ARG A 59 19.83 25.40 -3.95
C ARG A 59 21.33 25.39 -4.19
N ARG A 60 21.95 24.21 -4.10
CA ARG A 60 23.39 24.01 -4.31
C ARG A 60 23.59 22.59 -4.84
N ALA A 61 24.51 22.43 -5.79
CA ALA A 61 24.96 21.11 -6.23
C ALA A 61 26.47 21.12 -6.50
N TYR A 62 27.20 20.21 -5.87
CA TYR A 62 28.65 20.19 -5.84
C TYR A 62 29.21 18.77 -5.98
N CYS A 63 30.28 18.63 -6.75
CA CYS A 63 31.04 17.39 -6.91
C CYS A 63 32.51 17.62 -6.53
N ASN A 64 33.05 16.86 -5.57
CA ASN A 64 34.42 17.07 -5.10
C ASN A 64 35.50 16.65 -6.11
N ARG A 65 35.28 15.54 -6.82
CA ARG A 65 36.23 14.96 -7.77
C ARG A 65 35.47 14.16 -8.80
N VAL A 66 35.69 14.48 -10.08
CA VAL A 66 35.09 13.82 -11.23
C VAL A 66 36.19 13.31 -12.15
N GLN A 67 36.27 12.00 -12.33
CA GLN A 67 37.16 11.36 -13.31
C GLN A 67 36.35 10.79 -14.46
N VAL A 68 36.81 11.03 -15.68
CA VAL A 68 36.16 10.52 -16.90
C VAL A 68 37.14 9.64 -17.67
N LYS A 69 36.68 8.44 -18.05
CA LYS A 69 37.41 7.50 -18.91
C LYS A 69 36.63 7.29 -20.22
N VAL A 70 37.23 7.69 -21.34
CA VAL A 70 36.64 7.65 -22.68
C VAL A 70 37.47 6.75 -23.59
N SER A 71 36.85 5.76 -24.20
CA SER A 71 37.48 4.96 -25.26
C SER A 71 37.10 5.52 -26.63
N TRP A 72 37.79 6.57 -27.10
CA TRP A 72 37.41 7.34 -28.31
C TRP A 72 37.17 6.48 -29.56
N THR A 73 37.93 5.39 -29.74
CA THR A 73 37.80 4.48 -30.88
C THR A 73 36.72 3.42 -30.73
N LYS A 74 36.11 3.29 -29.55
CA LYS A 74 35.17 2.22 -29.18
C LYS A 74 33.88 2.75 -28.55
N LEU A 75 33.45 3.97 -28.88
CA LEU A 75 32.27 4.62 -28.28
C LEU A 75 30.94 3.88 -28.50
N THR A 76 30.87 3.00 -29.51
CA THR A 76 29.67 2.19 -29.80
C THR A 76 29.63 0.88 -29.02
N THR A 77 30.78 0.38 -28.55
CA THR A 77 30.92 -0.93 -27.90
C THR A 77 31.28 -0.80 -26.42
N VAL A 78 32.09 0.20 -26.05
CA VAL A 78 32.60 0.40 -24.68
C VAL A 78 32.01 1.68 -24.08
N PRO A 79 31.41 1.63 -22.87
CA PRO A 79 30.83 2.81 -22.23
C PRO A 79 31.87 3.85 -21.85
N VAL A 80 31.49 5.13 -21.96
CA VAL A 80 32.19 6.20 -21.26
C VAL A 80 31.91 6.04 -19.77
N LYS A 81 32.96 5.95 -18.96
CA LYS A 81 32.86 5.73 -17.50
C LYS A 81 33.17 7.02 -16.75
N ILE A 82 32.24 7.45 -15.91
CA ILE A 82 32.41 8.60 -15.02
C ILE A 82 32.51 8.08 -13.59
N PHE A 83 33.53 8.51 -12.85
CA PHE A 83 33.73 8.21 -11.45
C PHE A 83 33.66 9.52 -10.66
N VAL A 84 32.83 9.56 -9.63
CA VAL A 84 32.68 10.70 -8.74
C VAL A 84 32.91 10.24 -7.32
N ASP A 85 33.73 10.96 -6.53
CA ASP A 85 33.95 10.55 -5.14
C ASP A 85 32.73 10.94 -4.30
N GLU A 86 32.31 12.19 -4.33
CA GLU A 86 31.18 12.70 -3.56
C GLU A 86 30.34 13.69 -4.37
N ILE A 87 29.02 13.54 -4.29
CA ILE A 87 28.03 14.49 -4.80
C ILE A 87 27.22 15.00 -3.62
N GLN A 88 27.21 16.31 -3.40
CA GLN A 88 26.38 16.98 -2.40
C GLN A 88 25.35 17.85 -3.08
N ILE A 89 24.08 17.69 -2.72
CA ILE A 89 22.96 18.44 -3.28
C ILE A 89 22.14 18.98 -2.12
N ASP A 90 21.94 20.30 -2.07
CA ASP A 90 21.01 20.92 -1.14
C ASP A 90 19.75 21.32 -1.92
N VAL A 91 18.60 20.86 -1.45
CA VAL A 91 17.29 21.08 -2.07
C VAL A 91 16.38 21.80 -1.09
N VAL A 92 15.58 22.74 -1.60
CA VAL A 92 14.58 23.47 -0.81
C VAL A 92 13.19 23.07 -1.30
N MET A 93 12.29 22.78 -0.36
CA MET A 93 10.88 22.49 -0.62
C MET A 93 10.03 23.71 -0.25
N SER A 94 9.27 24.26 -1.20
CA SER A 94 8.50 25.49 -0.99
C SER A 94 7.25 25.58 -1.86
N GLU A 95 6.21 26.25 -1.37
CA GLU A 95 4.97 26.55 -2.12
C GLU A 95 5.18 27.56 -3.27
N ALA A 96 6.23 28.39 -3.19
CA ALA A 96 6.46 29.48 -4.13
C ALA A 96 6.72 28.96 -5.55
N GLN A 97 5.90 29.39 -6.51
CA GLN A 97 6.18 29.15 -7.93
C GLN A 97 7.49 29.87 -8.31
N PRO A 98 8.38 29.22 -9.08
CA PRO A 98 9.59 29.88 -9.56
C PRO A 98 9.21 31.13 -10.36
N THR A 99 9.64 32.30 -9.87
CA THR A 99 9.58 33.57 -10.58
C THR A 99 10.62 33.58 -11.70
N SER A 100 10.41 32.78 -12.73
CA SER A 100 11.14 32.94 -13.99
C SER A 100 10.31 32.45 -15.15
N SER A 101 9.47 33.35 -15.66
CA SER A 101 9.01 33.35 -17.05
C SER A 101 10.17 33.66 -18.00
N ARG A 102 11.19 32.79 -18.03
CA ARG A 102 12.19 32.75 -19.10
C ARG A 102 12.43 31.31 -19.55
N PRO A 103 11.90 30.91 -20.72
CA PRO A 103 12.29 29.65 -21.32
C PRO A 103 13.68 29.86 -21.95
N THR A 104 14.75 29.46 -21.28
CA THR A 104 16.09 29.51 -21.90
C THR A 104 16.99 28.35 -21.48
N ALA A 105 16.54 27.14 -21.80
CA ALA A 105 17.38 26.26 -22.56
C ALA A 105 16.49 25.53 -23.57
N ASN A 106 16.37 26.08 -24.78
CA ASN A 106 16.37 25.18 -25.93
C ASN A 106 17.68 24.40 -25.81
N VAL A 107 17.66 23.26 -25.10
CA VAL A 107 18.60 22.18 -25.34
C VAL A 107 18.35 21.89 -26.81
N ALA A 108 19.20 22.52 -27.62
CA ALA A 108 18.97 22.68 -29.04
C ALA A 108 18.50 21.35 -29.61
N ASP A 109 17.50 21.47 -30.47
CA ASP A 109 16.95 20.48 -31.39
C ASP A 109 18.09 19.69 -32.07
N MET A 110 18.72 18.81 -31.29
CA MET A 110 19.80 17.93 -31.68
C MET A 110 19.05 16.73 -32.21
N SER A 111 18.86 16.73 -33.53
CA SER A 111 18.34 15.57 -34.24
C SER A 111 18.94 14.30 -33.64
N TYR A 112 18.05 13.41 -33.21
CA TYR A 112 18.46 12.26 -32.41
C TYR A 112 19.53 11.46 -33.17
N GLY A 113 20.72 11.40 -32.60
CA GLY A 113 21.91 11.06 -33.37
C GLY A 113 22.95 10.26 -32.59
N PHE A 114 24.17 10.23 -33.13
CA PHE A 114 25.27 9.47 -32.56
C PHE A 114 25.58 9.87 -31.11
N ALA A 115 25.62 11.17 -30.82
CA ALA A 115 25.91 11.68 -29.47
C ALA A 115 24.90 11.18 -28.42
N ASN A 116 23.60 11.16 -28.76
CA ASN A 116 22.55 10.67 -27.87
C ASN A 116 22.71 9.17 -27.60
N LYS A 117 23.03 8.39 -28.64
CA LYS A 117 23.31 6.95 -28.50
C LYS A 117 24.55 6.67 -27.64
N VAL A 118 25.56 7.54 -27.67
CA VAL A 118 26.73 7.45 -26.78
C VAL A 118 26.35 7.82 -25.35
N ALA A 119 25.58 8.90 -25.15
CA ALA A 119 25.10 9.35 -23.83
C ALA A 119 24.28 8.27 -23.12
N GLU A 120 23.42 7.58 -23.87
CA GLU A 120 22.64 6.44 -23.38
C GLU A 120 23.52 5.27 -22.94
N GLY A 121 24.68 5.08 -23.55
CA GLY A 121 25.64 4.04 -23.18
C GLY A 121 26.53 4.39 -21.98
N MET A 122 26.47 5.62 -21.44
CA MET A 122 27.36 6.05 -20.36
C MET A 122 27.11 5.31 -19.06
N SER A 123 28.20 5.09 -18.30
CA SER A 123 28.18 4.52 -16.95
C SER A 123 28.69 5.54 -15.93
N LEU A 124 28.06 5.58 -14.76
CA LEU A 124 28.39 6.48 -13.66
C LEU A 124 28.66 5.66 -12.40
N TYR A 125 29.68 6.01 -11.63
CA TYR A 125 30.02 5.41 -10.35
C TYR A 125 30.27 6.53 -9.35
N VAL A 126 29.57 6.51 -8.22
CA VAL A 126 29.65 7.53 -7.18
C VAL A 126 29.89 6.88 -5.83
N ASN A 127 30.93 7.29 -5.09
CA ASN A 127 31.18 6.67 -3.77
C ASN A 127 30.17 7.14 -2.73
N ASN A 128 29.86 8.45 -2.70
CA ASN A 128 28.84 9.03 -1.80
C ASN A 128 27.95 10.02 -2.55
N VAL A 129 26.64 9.90 -2.39
CA VAL A 129 25.67 10.93 -2.79
C VAL A 129 24.91 11.35 -1.54
N GLU A 130 24.94 12.63 -1.22
CA GLU A 130 24.21 13.21 -0.11
C GLU A 130 23.27 14.30 -0.64
N VAL A 131 21.98 14.10 -0.43
CA VAL A 131 20.94 15.06 -0.78
C VAL A 131 20.33 15.57 0.52
N ASN A 132 20.64 16.82 0.88
CA ASN A 132 19.98 17.49 1.99
C ASN A 132 18.72 18.16 1.48
N PHE A 133 17.63 18.01 2.22
CA PHE A 133 16.38 18.70 1.93
C PHE A 133 15.93 19.48 3.16
N ASP A 134 15.39 20.67 2.92
CA ASP A 134 14.95 21.56 3.98
C ASP A 134 13.65 22.26 3.57
N SER A 135 12.74 22.42 4.53
CA SER A 135 11.48 23.14 4.42
C SER A 135 11.16 23.88 5.72
N ALA A 136 10.15 24.74 5.71
CA ALA A 136 9.71 25.46 6.91
C ALA A 136 9.28 24.52 8.06
N ALA A 137 8.83 23.30 7.74
CA ALA A 137 8.30 22.36 8.72
C ALA A 137 9.22 21.14 8.96
N PHE A 138 10.05 20.76 7.99
CA PHE A 138 10.84 19.52 8.06
C PHE A 138 12.20 19.66 7.38
N GLY A 139 13.18 18.94 7.89
CA GLY A 139 14.51 18.83 7.29
C GLY A 139 15.01 17.40 7.34
N GLY A 140 15.96 17.07 6.47
CA GLY A 140 16.50 15.73 6.42
C GLY A 140 17.54 15.52 5.34
N SER A 141 17.94 14.26 5.17
CA SER A 141 18.91 13.88 4.17
C SER A 141 18.64 12.50 3.57
N ILE A 142 19.00 12.34 2.30
CA ILE A 142 19.03 11.07 1.58
C ILE A 142 20.47 10.79 1.21
N THR A 143 21.01 9.66 1.68
CA THR A 143 22.39 9.26 1.43
C THR A 143 22.43 7.95 0.67
N PHE A 144 23.17 7.91 -0.44
CA PHE A 144 23.54 6.68 -1.15
C PHE A 144 25.04 6.44 -1.03
N THR A 145 25.44 5.19 -0.78
CA THR A 145 26.85 4.78 -0.87
C THR A 145 27.08 3.80 -2.01
N ARG A 146 28.22 3.95 -2.69
CA ARG A 146 28.65 3.13 -3.83
C ARG A 146 27.56 3.01 -4.90
N LEU A 147 26.98 4.16 -5.27
CA LEU A 147 25.99 4.25 -6.32
C LEU A 147 26.65 3.94 -7.68
N SER A 148 26.05 3.08 -8.48
CA SER A 148 26.47 2.85 -9.87
C SER A 148 25.28 2.91 -10.80
N VAL A 149 25.49 3.40 -12.02
CA VAL A 149 24.52 3.41 -13.12
C VAL A 149 25.21 2.77 -14.32
N GLU A 150 24.69 1.64 -14.78
CA GLU A 150 25.31 0.85 -15.85
C GLU A 150 24.26 0.34 -16.84
N SER A 151 24.66 0.21 -18.11
CA SER A 151 23.86 -0.49 -19.12
C SER A 151 23.96 -1.99 -18.91
N ARG A 152 22.84 -2.71 -19.03
CA ARG A 152 22.76 -4.17 -18.81
C ARG A 152 22.13 -4.87 -20.00
N SER A 153 22.32 -6.18 -20.10
CA SER A 153 21.58 -6.99 -21.08
C SER A 153 20.09 -7.06 -20.73
N PRO A 154 19.21 -7.50 -21.65
CA PRO A 154 17.80 -7.76 -21.34
C PRO A 154 17.59 -8.76 -20.18
N GLY A 155 18.55 -9.66 -19.96
CA GLY A 155 18.60 -10.59 -18.83
C GLY A 155 19.26 -10.03 -17.56
N TRP A 156 19.51 -8.72 -17.50
CA TRP A 156 20.15 -8.01 -16.38
C TRP A 156 21.59 -8.42 -16.06
N GLN A 157 22.30 -8.97 -17.05
CA GLN A 157 23.71 -9.37 -16.92
C GLN A 157 24.65 -8.22 -17.30
N THR A 158 25.85 -8.20 -16.68
CA THR A 158 26.97 -7.38 -17.16
C THR A 158 27.39 -7.85 -18.55
N VAL A 159 27.64 -6.92 -19.46
CA VAL A 159 28.14 -7.21 -20.82
C VAL A 159 29.24 -6.23 -21.18
N ASP A 160 30.23 -6.70 -21.94
CA ASP A 160 31.37 -5.88 -22.38
C ASP A 160 31.06 -5.04 -23.63
N ASP A 161 30.01 -5.40 -24.38
CA ASP A 161 29.58 -4.70 -25.59
C ASP A 161 28.17 -4.11 -25.44
N LEU A 162 28.09 -2.77 -25.56
CA LEU A 162 26.87 -1.98 -25.52
C LEU A 162 25.82 -2.35 -26.59
N HIS A 163 26.18 -3.06 -27.67
CA HIS A 163 25.19 -3.55 -28.62
C HIS A 163 24.25 -4.58 -27.99
N PHE A 164 24.70 -5.32 -26.97
CA PHE A 164 23.87 -6.29 -26.25
C PHE A 164 23.02 -5.68 -25.14
N THR A 165 23.09 -4.36 -24.91
CA THR A 165 22.28 -3.64 -23.91
C THR A 165 21.05 -2.95 -24.50
N ARG A 166 20.77 -3.19 -25.78
CA ARG A 166 19.63 -2.61 -26.50
C ARG A 166 19.04 -3.60 -27.49
N ILE A 167 17.74 -3.51 -27.73
CA ILE A 167 17.04 -4.29 -28.75
C ILE A 167 16.28 -3.33 -29.64
N THR A 168 16.62 -3.30 -30.93
CA THR A 168 15.95 -2.42 -31.90
C THR A 168 15.15 -3.27 -32.89
N ASP A 169 13.86 -2.96 -33.01
CA ASP A 169 13.01 -3.46 -34.07
C ASP A 169 12.83 -2.36 -35.13
N GLN A 170 13.48 -2.56 -36.28
CA GLN A 170 13.41 -1.62 -37.40
C GLN A 170 12.03 -1.58 -38.05
N THR A 171 11.25 -2.67 -37.96
CA THR A 171 9.91 -2.73 -38.58
C THR A 171 8.90 -1.89 -37.82
N MET A 172 9.07 -1.79 -36.50
CA MET A 172 8.24 -0.97 -35.63
C MET A 172 8.84 0.40 -35.30
N ASP A 173 10.05 0.69 -35.79
CA ASP A 173 10.85 1.86 -35.42
C ASP A 173 10.98 2.03 -33.90
N GLN A 174 11.21 0.92 -33.17
CA GLN A 174 11.22 0.91 -31.71
C GLN A 174 12.52 0.35 -31.17
N THR A 175 13.03 0.93 -30.09
CA THR A 175 14.22 0.47 -29.36
C THR A 175 13.92 0.35 -27.87
N LEU A 176 14.35 -0.77 -27.28
CA LEU A 176 14.39 -0.99 -25.83
C LEU A 176 15.82 -0.77 -25.32
N LEU A 177 15.94 -0.03 -24.23
CA LEU A 177 17.18 0.20 -23.50
C LEU A 177 17.06 -0.34 -22.08
N PHE A 178 18.14 -0.90 -21.55
CA PHE A 178 18.18 -1.51 -20.22
C PHE A 178 19.29 -0.88 -19.38
N LYS A 179 18.92 -0.19 -18.29
CA LYS A 179 19.85 0.39 -17.32
C LYS A 179 19.59 -0.14 -15.91
N GLN A 180 20.65 -0.32 -15.15
CA GLN A 180 20.57 -0.65 -13.73
C GLN A 180 21.29 0.40 -12.91
N VAL A 181 20.57 0.98 -11.94
CA VAL A 181 21.15 1.72 -10.83
C VAL A 181 21.36 0.75 -9.68
N SER A 182 22.51 0.75 -9.01
CA SER A 182 22.77 -0.11 -7.85
C SER A 182 23.43 0.69 -6.73
N TRP A 183 23.19 0.33 -5.47
CA TRP A 183 23.82 0.96 -4.30
C TRP A 183 24.11 -0.08 -3.23
N SER A 184 25.05 0.24 -2.33
CA SER A 184 25.37 -0.61 -1.16
C SER A 184 24.58 -0.23 0.09
N LEU A 185 24.28 1.06 0.27
CA LEU A 185 23.47 1.57 1.39
C LEU A 185 22.60 2.70 0.86
N LEU A 186 21.33 2.68 1.20
CA LEU A 186 20.46 3.85 1.14
C LEU A 186 20.01 4.16 2.56
N ARG A 187 20.18 5.42 2.95
CA ARG A 187 19.72 5.96 4.23
C ARG A 187 18.84 7.18 3.96
N VAL A 188 17.65 7.18 4.52
CA VAL A 188 16.77 8.35 4.55
C VAL A 188 16.64 8.80 6.00
N GLN A 189 16.92 10.07 6.26
CA GLN A 189 16.75 10.69 7.56
C GLN A 189 15.80 11.87 7.45
N GLY A 190 14.90 12.02 8.41
CA GLY A 190 13.99 13.17 8.48
C GLY A 190 13.70 13.57 9.92
N SER A 191 13.57 14.86 10.17
CA SER A 191 13.20 15.41 11.47
C SER A 191 12.23 16.58 11.30
N ALA A 192 11.22 16.64 12.15
CA ALA A 192 10.34 17.80 12.26
C ALA A 192 11.09 18.98 12.87
N HIS A 193 10.87 20.18 12.33
CA HIS A 193 11.27 21.42 12.99
C HIS A 193 10.20 21.79 14.02
N SER A 194 10.60 21.95 15.29
CA SER A 194 9.67 22.43 16.31
C SER A 194 9.33 23.92 16.05
N PRO A 195 8.04 24.31 16.04
CA PRO A 195 7.65 25.70 15.79
C PRO A 195 8.02 26.65 16.94
N ASP A 196 8.28 26.15 18.15
CA ASP A 196 8.69 26.96 19.31
C ASP A 196 10.22 26.94 19.50
N GLN A 197 10.89 28.03 19.11
CA GLN A 197 12.33 28.21 19.33
C GLN A 197 12.73 28.23 20.83
N THR A 198 11.77 28.31 21.76
CA THR A 198 11.97 28.47 23.21
C THR A 198 11.96 27.16 23.99
N ASN A 199 11.34 26.09 23.47
CA ASN A 199 11.29 24.77 24.12
C ASN A 199 11.93 23.70 23.23
N ARG A 200 13.28 23.64 23.22
CA ARG A 200 14.08 22.56 22.62
C ARG A 200 13.95 21.20 23.33
N ARG A 201 12.79 20.89 23.91
CA ARG A 201 12.52 19.58 24.53
C ARG A 201 11.33 18.96 23.81
N ASN A 202 11.60 17.83 23.15
CA ASN A 202 10.66 16.83 22.63
C ASN A 202 10.20 16.97 21.17
N ILE A 203 11.14 16.83 20.22
CA ILE A 203 11.20 15.79 19.17
C ILE A 203 12.54 16.02 18.44
N ASN A 204 13.58 15.25 18.82
CA ASN A 204 14.93 15.36 18.25
C ASN A 204 15.47 14.01 17.75
N ALA A 205 14.62 12.98 17.70
CA ALA A 205 15.01 11.66 17.19
C ALA A 205 14.64 11.59 15.71
N PRO A 206 15.59 11.77 14.77
CA PRO A 206 15.29 11.73 13.35
C PRO A 206 14.72 10.35 12.98
N LEU A 207 13.66 10.35 12.19
CA LEU A 207 13.18 9.19 11.47
C LEU A 207 14.32 8.63 10.63
N ARG A 208 14.62 7.34 10.73
CA ARG A 208 15.69 6.71 9.94
C ARG A 208 15.14 5.49 9.22
N LEU A 209 15.18 5.53 7.90
CA LEU A 209 14.97 4.37 7.05
C LEU A 209 16.34 3.93 6.52
N ILE A 210 16.67 2.66 6.67
CA ILE A 210 17.94 2.10 6.19
C ILE A 210 17.63 0.86 5.36
N THR A 211 18.21 0.80 4.16
CA THR A 211 18.24 -0.41 3.34
C THR A 211 19.67 -0.86 3.08
N ASN A 212 19.89 -2.17 3.24
CA ASN A 212 21.16 -2.81 2.98
C ASN A 212 21.16 -3.36 1.56
N GLY A 213 21.90 -2.70 0.67
CA GLY A 213 21.94 -3.06 -0.74
C GLY A 213 20.62 -2.77 -1.46
N GLY A 214 20.74 -2.44 -2.74
CA GLY A 214 19.57 -2.32 -3.58
C GLY A 214 19.93 -2.04 -5.01
N ARG A 215 18.94 -2.24 -5.87
CA ARG A 215 19.07 -1.95 -7.29
C ARG A 215 17.75 -1.46 -7.86
N CYS A 216 17.84 -0.52 -8.78
CA CYS A 216 16.73 -0.06 -9.60
C CYS A 216 16.99 -0.45 -11.06
N ARG A 217 16.07 -1.20 -11.65
CA ARG A 217 16.10 -1.66 -13.02
C ARG A 217 15.19 -0.77 -13.86
N ILE A 218 15.74 -0.18 -14.91
CA ILE A 218 15.05 0.78 -15.76
C ILE A 218 15.05 0.23 -17.18
N VAL A 219 13.85 0.03 -17.74
CA VAL A 219 13.65 -0.28 -19.16
C VAL A 219 12.99 0.93 -19.80
N VAL A 220 13.59 1.46 -20.86
CA VAL A 220 13.03 2.58 -21.62
C VAL A 220 12.71 2.10 -23.03
N LYS A 221 11.46 2.31 -23.44
CA LYS A 221 11.02 2.09 -24.81
C LYS A 221 10.90 3.43 -25.53
N LYS A 222 11.51 3.53 -26.69
CA LYS A 222 11.54 4.76 -27.49
C LYS A 222 11.49 4.46 -28.98
N ASN A 223 11.20 5.49 -29.76
CA ASN A 223 11.38 5.46 -31.20
C ASN A 223 12.87 5.33 -31.57
N ALA A 224 13.20 4.56 -32.61
CA ALA A 224 14.58 4.37 -33.03
C ALA A 224 15.11 5.53 -33.90
N SER A 225 14.20 6.21 -34.61
CA SER A 225 14.49 7.34 -35.51
C SER A 225 14.67 8.68 -34.78
N ASP A 226 13.72 9.08 -33.94
CA ASP A 226 13.68 10.40 -33.28
C ASP A 226 14.02 10.37 -31.77
N GLY A 227 14.12 9.17 -31.18
CA GLY A 227 14.47 8.99 -29.77
C GLY A 227 13.36 9.33 -28.77
N ARG A 228 12.13 9.66 -29.22
CA ARG A 228 10.99 9.97 -28.35
C ARG A 228 10.66 8.78 -27.45
N VAL A 229 10.55 9.03 -26.15
CA VAL A 229 10.15 8.00 -25.17
C VAL A 229 8.66 7.68 -25.34
N LEU A 230 8.36 6.38 -25.47
CA LEU A 230 7.00 5.87 -25.61
C LEU A 230 6.45 5.41 -24.25
N CYS A 231 7.24 4.66 -23.50
CA CYS A 231 6.92 4.24 -22.12
C CYS A 231 8.17 3.75 -21.39
N GLY A 232 8.06 3.60 -20.06
CA GLY A 232 9.16 3.14 -19.21
C GLY A 232 8.71 2.17 -18.12
N ARG A 233 9.58 1.24 -17.75
CA ARG A 233 9.39 0.36 -16.59
C ARG A 233 10.51 0.59 -15.60
N ILE A 234 10.16 0.92 -14.35
CA ILE A 234 11.11 1.10 -13.25
C ILE A 234 10.84 0.04 -12.19
N GLN A 235 11.86 -0.71 -11.79
CA GLN A 235 11.75 -1.74 -10.75
C GLN A 235 12.82 -1.55 -9.67
N VAL A 236 12.41 -1.10 -8.50
CA VAL A 236 13.25 -1.01 -7.30
C VAL A 236 13.22 -2.35 -6.58
N ILE A 237 14.39 -2.89 -6.27
CA ILE A 237 14.57 -4.17 -5.58
C ILE A 237 15.49 -3.92 -4.38
N SER A 238 14.97 -4.17 -3.19
CA SER A 238 15.68 -4.07 -1.90
C SER A 238 15.70 -5.45 -1.22
N GLU A 239 16.79 -5.78 -0.55
CA GLU A 239 16.87 -7.03 0.24
C GLU A 239 16.14 -6.83 1.57
N ASP A 240 16.69 -5.98 2.43
CA ASP A 240 16.11 -5.70 3.74
C ASP A 240 15.67 -4.24 3.87
N LEU A 241 14.50 -4.03 4.50
CA LEU A 241 14.00 -2.74 4.95
C LEU A 241 13.75 -2.81 6.45
N LEU A 242 14.58 -2.12 7.24
CA LEU A 242 14.41 -2.02 8.69
C LEU A 242 13.91 -0.63 9.04
N TRP A 243 12.79 -0.56 9.76
CA TRP A 243 12.27 0.69 10.29
C TRP A 243 11.83 0.51 11.75
N THR A 244 12.49 1.25 12.63
CA THR A 244 12.14 1.34 14.05
C THR A 244 11.65 2.75 14.32
N ALA A 245 10.44 2.86 14.84
CA ALA A 245 9.80 4.15 15.10
C ALA A 245 9.11 4.16 16.46
N THR A 246 9.24 5.28 17.16
CA THR A 246 8.40 5.62 18.30
C THR A 246 7.12 6.32 17.84
N LEU A 247 6.09 6.36 18.68
CA LEU A 247 4.87 7.12 18.40
C LEU A 247 5.12 8.58 17.94
N PRO A 248 5.95 9.39 18.63
CA PRO A 248 6.27 10.74 18.18
C PRO A 248 6.94 10.79 16.80
N GLN A 249 7.75 9.79 16.45
CA GLN A 249 8.36 9.67 15.13
C GLN A 249 7.34 9.31 14.05
N VAL A 250 6.35 8.46 14.36
CA VAL A 250 5.24 8.17 13.45
C VAL A 250 4.40 9.43 13.20
N ARG A 251 4.07 10.20 14.24
CA ARG A 251 3.38 11.50 14.07
C ARG A 251 4.17 12.46 13.20
N SER A 252 5.46 12.61 13.46
CA SER A 252 6.36 13.44 12.66
C SER A 252 6.40 12.98 11.19
N ALA A 253 6.34 11.67 10.93
CA ALA A 253 6.27 11.13 9.57
C ALA A 253 4.93 11.43 8.89
N ILE A 254 3.81 11.37 9.62
CA ILE A 254 2.48 11.75 9.13
C ILE A 254 2.44 13.23 8.78
N ASP A 255 2.95 14.10 9.66
CA ASP A 255 3.02 15.54 9.43
C ASP A 255 3.94 15.88 8.24
N PHE A 256 5.06 15.17 8.10
CA PHE A 256 5.92 15.28 6.92
C PHE A 256 5.17 14.90 5.64
N TYR A 257 4.46 13.77 5.65
CA TYR A 257 3.66 13.31 4.52
C TYR A 257 2.56 14.32 4.15
N LYS A 258 1.84 14.84 5.14
CA LYS A 258 0.84 15.90 4.96
C LYS A 258 1.43 17.14 4.32
N HIS A 259 2.60 17.58 4.77
CA HIS A 259 3.29 18.73 4.20
C HIS A 259 3.67 18.50 2.74
N ILE A 260 4.19 17.32 2.39
CA ILE A 260 4.51 16.96 0.99
C ILE A 260 3.25 16.92 0.13
N LEU A 261 2.16 16.31 0.62
CA LEU A 261 0.87 16.31 -0.10
C LEU A 261 0.34 17.72 -0.30
N HIS A 262 0.42 18.58 0.72
CA HIS A 262 0.02 19.97 0.60
C HIS A 262 0.82 20.69 -0.49
N LEU A 263 2.15 20.52 -0.52
CA LEU A 263 3.00 21.09 -1.57
C LEU A 263 2.64 20.57 -2.96
N ILE A 264 2.39 19.27 -3.10
CA ILE A 264 1.97 18.65 -4.36
C ILE A 264 0.65 19.27 -4.81
N ASN A 265 -0.37 19.28 -3.97
CA ASN A 265 -1.71 19.77 -4.29
C ASN A 265 -1.71 21.28 -4.60
N SER A 266 -0.99 22.10 -3.83
CA SER A 266 -0.87 23.54 -4.05
C SER A 266 -0.10 23.88 -5.34
N SER A 267 0.77 22.98 -5.80
CA SER A 267 1.54 23.16 -7.04
C SER A 267 0.83 22.67 -8.31
N GLN A 268 -0.20 21.83 -8.17
CA GLN A 268 -0.98 21.34 -9.29
C GLN A 268 -1.83 22.49 -9.84
N LYS A 269 -1.38 23.09 -10.94
CA LYS A 269 -2.31 23.80 -11.84
C LYS A 269 -3.27 22.77 -12.42
N PRO A 270 -4.57 23.07 -12.67
CA PRO A 270 -5.42 22.18 -13.43
C PRO A 270 -4.68 21.87 -14.72
N VAL A 271 -4.28 20.61 -14.85
CA VAL A 271 -3.50 20.16 -16.00
C VAL A 271 -4.43 20.35 -17.20
N GLU A 272 -4.23 21.41 -17.97
CA GLU A 272 -4.58 21.37 -19.39
C GLU A 272 -3.75 20.23 -19.94
N LEU A 273 -4.32 19.03 -19.91
CA LEU A 273 -3.82 17.86 -20.59
C LEU A 273 -3.86 18.24 -22.07
N ALA A 274 -2.79 18.88 -22.55
CA ALA A 274 -2.47 18.88 -23.96
C ALA A 274 -2.63 17.42 -24.39
N PRO A 275 -3.46 17.12 -25.41
CA PRO A 275 -3.92 15.78 -25.70
C PRO A 275 -2.71 14.86 -25.77
N ALA A 276 -2.55 14.09 -24.71
CA ALA A 276 -1.57 13.05 -24.64
C ALA A 276 -2.03 12.01 -25.67
N ASP A 277 -1.43 12.05 -26.86
CA ASP A 277 -1.44 10.95 -27.84
C ASP A 277 -0.81 9.64 -27.26
N HIS A 278 -0.69 9.54 -25.93
CA HIS A 278 -0.20 8.41 -25.15
C HIS A 278 -1.21 7.27 -25.03
N THR A 279 -2.42 7.39 -25.61
CA THR A 279 -3.17 6.19 -25.95
C THR A 279 -2.44 5.48 -27.09
N LEU A 280 -1.64 4.48 -26.74
CA LEU A 280 -1.34 3.39 -27.66
C LEU A 280 -2.70 2.81 -28.07
N ARG A 281 -3.26 3.33 -29.17
CA ARG A 281 -4.44 2.76 -29.81
C ARG A 281 -4.16 1.27 -29.97
N PRO A 282 -5.09 0.36 -29.59
CA PRO A 282 -4.93 -1.05 -29.89
C PRO A 282 -4.64 -1.14 -31.38
N ASP A 283 -3.52 -1.79 -31.70
CA ASP A 283 -2.93 -1.85 -33.02
C ASP A 283 -3.90 -2.53 -33.99
N ARG A 284 -4.82 -1.76 -34.59
CA ARG A 284 -5.69 -2.18 -35.69
C ARG A 284 -4.82 -2.23 -36.95
N ARG A 285 -3.97 -3.25 -37.07
CA ARG A 285 -3.27 -3.55 -38.32
C ARG A 285 -3.48 -5.01 -38.69
N GLY A 286 -3.74 -5.21 -39.98
CA GLY A 286 -4.05 -6.50 -40.61
C GLY A 286 -2.91 -7.54 -40.52
N PRO A 287 -3.02 -8.65 -41.28
CA PRO A 287 -2.12 -9.79 -41.15
C PRO A 287 -0.66 -9.37 -41.34
N ARG A 288 0.16 -9.53 -40.29
CA ARG A 288 1.58 -9.15 -40.30
C ARG A 288 2.42 -10.20 -41.06
N PRO A 289 3.47 -9.76 -41.80
CA PRO A 289 4.43 -10.68 -42.42
C PRO A 289 5.20 -11.49 -41.36
N PRO A 290 5.80 -12.64 -41.72
CA PRO A 290 6.57 -13.46 -40.79
C PRO A 290 7.69 -12.62 -40.16
N GLY A 291 7.65 -12.43 -38.84
CA GLY A 291 8.59 -11.57 -38.14
C GLY A 291 10.04 -12.07 -38.26
N THR A 292 10.96 -11.15 -38.55
CA THR A 292 12.41 -11.39 -38.49
C THR A 292 12.83 -11.95 -37.12
N PRO A 293 13.97 -12.65 -36.99
CA PRO A 293 14.47 -13.10 -35.68
C PRO A 293 14.58 -11.96 -34.65
N THR A 294 14.95 -10.76 -35.10
CA THR A 294 15.03 -9.54 -34.27
C THR A 294 13.67 -9.08 -33.76
N HIS A 295 12.62 -9.14 -34.58
CA HIS A 295 11.26 -8.86 -34.15
C HIS A 295 10.80 -9.85 -33.08
N LYS A 296 11.08 -11.16 -33.23
CA LYS A 296 10.74 -12.17 -32.22
C LYS A 296 11.42 -11.90 -30.87
N VAL A 297 12.71 -11.57 -30.89
CA VAL A 297 13.46 -11.21 -29.67
C VAL A 297 12.89 -9.95 -29.03
N PHE A 298 12.59 -8.92 -29.83
CA PHE A 298 11.98 -7.69 -29.32
C PHE A 298 10.66 -7.95 -28.61
N GLN A 299 9.77 -8.77 -29.20
CA GLN A 299 8.47 -9.09 -28.60
C GLN A 299 8.60 -9.79 -27.24
N ASN A 300 9.63 -10.61 -27.02
CA ASN A 300 9.85 -11.29 -25.74
C ASN A 300 10.17 -10.32 -24.58
N PHE A 301 10.70 -9.12 -24.88
CA PHE A 301 11.07 -8.11 -23.88
C PHE A 301 10.25 -6.83 -23.99
N ASN A 302 9.23 -6.82 -24.86
CA ASN A 302 8.44 -5.64 -25.14
C ASN A 302 7.70 -5.17 -23.88
N ILE A 303 7.62 -3.85 -23.72
CA ILE A 303 6.82 -3.21 -22.69
C ILE A 303 5.69 -2.43 -23.36
N HIS A 304 4.48 -2.56 -22.81
CA HIS A 304 3.25 -2.03 -23.39
C HIS A 304 2.81 -0.71 -22.75
N GLN A 305 3.24 -0.45 -21.52
CA GLN A 305 2.79 0.70 -20.74
C GLN A 305 3.85 1.12 -19.72
N THR A 306 3.71 2.36 -19.23
CA THR A 306 4.54 2.84 -18.13
C THR A 306 4.14 2.13 -16.83
N SER A 307 5.12 1.69 -16.06
CA SER A 307 4.88 0.94 -14.82
C SER A 307 6.02 1.10 -13.82
N PHE A 308 5.66 1.17 -12.54
CA PHE A 308 6.59 1.32 -11.43
C PHE A 308 6.43 0.13 -10.48
N HIS A 309 7.54 -0.42 -10.02
CA HIS A 309 7.54 -1.64 -9.22
C HIS A 309 8.51 -1.49 -8.05
N LEU A 310 8.08 -1.87 -6.86
CA LEU A 310 8.92 -2.01 -5.67
C LEU A 310 8.85 -3.46 -5.20
N TYR A 311 10.01 -4.06 -4.97
CA TYR A 311 10.16 -5.39 -4.40
C TYR A 311 11.08 -5.32 -3.19
N VAL A 312 10.60 -5.76 -2.03
CA VAL A 312 11.37 -5.83 -0.79
C VAL A 312 11.29 -7.27 -0.29
N ASP A 313 12.44 -7.94 -0.12
CA ASP A 313 12.46 -9.35 0.28
C ASP A 313 12.03 -9.53 1.74
N ARG A 314 12.49 -8.65 2.63
CA ARG A 314 12.07 -8.63 4.03
C ARG A 314 11.93 -7.21 4.55
N THR A 315 10.79 -6.94 5.16
CA THR A 315 10.53 -5.68 5.87
C THR A 315 10.30 -5.97 7.35
N ASP A 316 11.07 -5.32 8.22
CA ASP A 316 10.96 -5.47 9.67
C ASP A 316 10.62 -4.12 10.30
N PHE A 317 9.41 -4.03 10.84
CA PHE A 317 8.86 -2.85 11.48
C PHE A 317 8.81 -3.04 12.99
N HIS A 318 9.45 -2.14 13.73
CA HIS A 318 9.43 -2.11 15.19
C HIS A 318 8.77 -0.82 15.64
N LEU A 319 7.58 -0.95 16.19
CA LEU A 319 6.82 0.18 16.73
C LEU A 319 6.95 0.16 18.25
N CYS A 320 7.52 1.22 18.81
CA CYS A 320 7.83 1.31 20.24
C CYS A 320 7.05 2.46 20.87
N ASP A 321 6.60 2.26 22.10
CA ASP A 321 6.17 3.37 22.94
C ASP A 321 7.39 4.13 23.47
N ASP A 322 7.23 5.44 23.75
CA ASP A 322 8.30 6.31 24.24
C ASP A 322 8.03 6.71 25.69
N ASP A 323 8.81 6.13 26.61
CA ASP A 323 8.70 6.35 28.06
C ASP A 323 9.26 7.72 28.51
N SER A 324 9.92 8.45 27.61
CA SER A 324 10.64 9.68 27.96
C SER A 324 9.74 10.90 28.23
N ALA A 325 8.41 10.77 28.06
CA ALA A 325 7.45 11.87 28.19
C ALA A 325 6.79 12.02 29.58
N GLY A 326 7.02 11.11 30.53
CA GLY A 326 6.40 11.19 31.87
C GLY A 326 4.86 11.11 31.83
N ARG A 327 4.32 10.39 30.85
CA ARG A 327 2.88 10.23 30.61
C ARG A 327 2.29 9.26 31.63
N GLY A 328 1.08 9.53 32.13
CA GLY A 328 0.34 8.58 32.96
C GLY A 328 -0.35 7.53 32.10
N PHE A 329 -0.73 6.41 32.71
CA PHE A 329 -1.50 5.35 32.06
C PHE A 329 -2.77 5.01 32.87
N PRO A 330 -3.82 4.47 32.23
CA PRO A 330 -5.03 4.06 32.94
C PRO A 330 -4.75 2.93 33.93
N GLU A 331 -5.62 2.76 34.93
CA GLU A 331 -5.51 1.66 35.88
C GLU A 331 -5.52 0.30 35.16
N GLY A 332 -4.63 -0.61 35.56
CA GLY A 332 -4.48 -1.92 34.93
C GLY A 332 -3.74 -1.91 33.58
N TRP A 333 -3.04 -0.82 33.23
CA TRP A 333 -2.16 -0.76 32.06
C TRP A 333 -0.78 -1.36 32.35
N ASN A 334 -0.58 -2.62 32.00
CA ASN A 334 0.69 -3.34 32.25
C ASN A 334 1.60 -3.38 31.02
N MET A 335 1.43 -2.44 30.09
CA MET A 335 2.11 -2.41 28.78
C MET A 335 2.99 -1.16 28.62
N GLU A 336 3.51 -0.63 29.72
CA GLU A 336 4.42 0.52 29.73
C GLU A 336 5.68 0.19 28.91
N SER A 337 6.14 1.13 28.09
CA SER A 337 7.22 0.89 27.10
C SER A 337 6.94 -0.28 26.15
N GLY A 338 5.67 -0.51 25.80
CA GLY A 338 5.27 -1.59 24.91
C GLY A 338 5.91 -1.47 23.52
N ALA A 339 6.35 -2.60 22.97
CA ALA A 339 6.90 -2.69 21.62
C ALA A 339 6.22 -3.81 20.83
N MET A 340 5.93 -3.52 19.56
CA MET A 340 5.33 -4.45 18.62
C MET A 340 6.21 -4.60 17.38
N GLN A 341 6.44 -5.86 16.99
CA GLN A 341 7.16 -6.20 15.79
C GLN A 341 6.20 -6.69 14.70
N ILE A 342 6.34 -6.14 13.49
CA ILE A 342 5.61 -6.55 12.28
C ILE A 342 6.64 -6.90 11.22
N VAL A 343 6.62 -8.16 10.76
CA VAL A 343 7.51 -8.65 9.71
C VAL A 343 6.71 -8.97 8.45
N LEU A 344 7.08 -8.38 7.33
CA LEU A 344 6.52 -8.67 6.01
C LEU A 344 7.58 -9.36 5.16
N SER A 345 7.22 -10.47 4.52
CA SER A 345 8.10 -11.18 3.58
C SER A 345 7.61 -11.02 2.16
N ARG A 346 8.55 -10.70 1.26
CA ARG A 346 8.37 -10.50 -0.18
C ARG A 346 7.24 -9.52 -0.48
N LEU A 347 7.36 -8.32 0.08
CA LEU A 347 6.49 -7.20 -0.24
C LEU A 347 6.72 -6.77 -1.70
N SER A 348 5.63 -6.66 -2.45
CA SER A 348 5.63 -6.11 -3.80
C SER A 348 4.56 -5.04 -3.95
N ILE A 349 4.92 -3.93 -4.58
CA ILE A 349 4.00 -2.84 -4.93
C ILE A 349 4.19 -2.57 -6.42
N ASP A 350 3.15 -2.75 -7.21
CA ASP A 350 3.14 -2.50 -8.65
C ASP A 350 2.14 -1.37 -8.95
N ALA A 351 2.61 -0.27 -9.52
CA ALA A 351 1.80 0.88 -9.89
C ALA A 351 1.74 1.06 -11.42
N TYR A 352 0.52 1.25 -11.91
CA TYR A 352 0.17 1.39 -13.31
C TYR A 352 -0.64 2.67 -13.50
N PRO A 353 0.00 3.79 -13.87
CA PRO A 353 -0.66 5.11 -13.90
C PRO A 353 -1.81 5.22 -14.91
N SER A 354 -1.78 4.44 -15.99
CA SER A 354 -2.78 4.52 -17.05
C SER A 354 -2.84 3.19 -17.80
N THR A 355 -3.99 2.54 -17.72
CA THR A 355 -4.29 1.27 -18.40
C THR A 355 -5.75 1.27 -18.85
N PRO A 356 -6.12 0.68 -20.00
CA PRO A 356 -7.53 0.59 -20.37
C PRO A 356 -8.31 -0.23 -19.33
N ALA A 357 -9.39 0.32 -18.79
CA ALA A 357 -10.10 -0.25 -17.64
C ALA A 357 -10.61 -1.68 -17.86
N ALA A 358 -11.05 -1.98 -19.09
CA ALA A 358 -11.57 -3.29 -19.47
C ALA A 358 -10.49 -4.24 -20.03
N SER A 359 -9.21 -3.86 -20.04
CA SER A 359 -8.14 -4.71 -20.56
C SER A 359 -7.82 -5.87 -19.61
N ASP A 360 -7.37 -6.99 -20.18
CA ASP A 360 -6.82 -8.06 -19.37
C ASP A 360 -5.49 -7.64 -18.72
N ARG A 361 -5.22 -8.21 -17.55
CA ARG A 361 -4.01 -7.93 -16.77
C ARG A 361 -2.87 -8.91 -17.07
N SER A 362 -2.93 -9.63 -18.20
CA SER A 362 -1.92 -10.66 -18.52
C SER A 362 -0.53 -10.08 -18.78
N THR A 363 -0.47 -8.80 -19.15
CA THR A 363 0.79 -8.06 -19.39
C THR A 363 1.40 -7.48 -18.12
N TRP A 364 0.69 -7.55 -16.99
CA TRP A 364 1.18 -7.04 -15.71
C TRP A 364 2.28 -7.95 -15.14
N VAL A 365 3.22 -7.34 -14.42
CA VAL A 365 4.43 -8.01 -14.00
C VAL A 365 4.10 -8.97 -12.86
N ARG A 366 4.40 -10.26 -13.07
CA ARG A 366 4.14 -11.34 -12.07
C ARG A 366 2.68 -11.40 -11.62
N TYR A 367 1.74 -11.01 -12.47
CA TYR A 367 0.32 -11.03 -12.15
C TYR A 367 -0.34 -12.26 -12.77
N ALA A 368 -1.00 -13.09 -11.97
CA ALA A 368 -1.68 -14.28 -12.43
C ALA A 368 -3.13 -13.96 -12.83
N VAL A 369 -3.53 -14.34 -14.05
CA VAL A 369 -4.89 -14.18 -14.59
C VAL A 369 -5.37 -15.54 -15.12
N PRO A 370 -6.64 -15.93 -14.94
CA PRO A 370 -7.69 -15.26 -14.17
C PRO A 370 -7.50 -15.42 -12.66
N ASN A 371 -8.02 -14.48 -11.89
CA ASN A 371 -8.10 -14.53 -10.42
C ASN A 371 -9.39 -13.86 -9.91
N ASN A 372 -9.68 -13.98 -8.60
CA ASN A 372 -10.89 -13.43 -7.98
C ASN A 372 -11.04 -11.92 -8.19
N CYS A 373 -9.95 -11.15 -8.07
CA CYS A 373 -9.96 -9.71 -8.29
C CYS A 373 -10.35 -9.35 -9.75
N THR A 374 -9.74 -10.01 -10.74
CA THR A 374 -10.06 -9.77 -12.17
C THR A 374 -11.51 -10.12 -12.51
N ALA A 375 -12.04 -11.20 -11.91
CA ALA A 375 -13.44 -11.58 -12.09
C ALA A 375 -14.38 -10.55 -11.46
N TRP A 376 -14.09 -10.11 -10.24
CA TRP A 376 -14.87 -9.07 -9.55
C TRP A 376 -14.81 -7.73 -10.29
N MET A 377 -13.63 -7.27 -10.72
CA MET A 377 -13.49 -6.02 -11.48
C MET A 377 -14.32 -6.04 -12.76
N SER A 378 -14.32 -7.16 -13.49
CA SER A 378 -15.13 -7.31 -14.71
C SER A 378 -16.63 -7.19 -14.42
N GLN A 379 -17.09 -7.79 -13.32
CA GLN A 379 -18.47 -7.68 -12.85
C GLN A 379 -18.82 -6.25 -12.41
N LEU A 380 -17.92 -5.61 -11.65
CA LEU A 380 -18.08 -4.25 -11.14
C LEU A 380 -18.20 -3.23 -12.28
N LEU A 381 -17.30 -3.30 -13.26
CA LEU A 381 -17.35 -2.43 -14.44
C LEU A 381 -18.62 -2.65 -15.27
N GLN A 382 -19.02 -3.89 -15.47
CA GLN A 382 -20.26 -4.21 -16.18
C GLN A 382 -21.49 -3.66 -15.45
N HIS A 383 -21.52 -3.79 -14.13
CA HIS A 383 -22.60 -3.27 -13.29
C HIS A 383 -22.65 -1.74 -13.35
N ASN A 384 -21.52 -1.07 -13.13
CA ASN A 384 -21.42 0.38 -13.16
C ASN A 384 -21.80 0.96 -14.54
N TYR A 385 -21.41 0.30 -15.63
CA TYR A 385 -21.87 0.66 -16.97
C TYR A 385 -23.40 0.65 -17.07
N THR A 386 -24.06 -0.42 -16.60
CA THR A 386 -25.51 -0.53 -16.63
C THR A 386 -26.18 0.52 -15.75
N LYS A 387 -25.70 0.71 -14.52
CA LYS A 387 -26.23 1.69 -13.56
C LYS A 387 -26.17 3.12 -14.12
N ILE A 388 -25.00 3.53 -14.62
CA ILE A 388 -24.81 4.87 -15.21
C ILE A 388 -25.65 5.01 -16.48
N SER A 389 -25.66 4.00 -17.36
CA SER A 389 -26.43 4.03 -18.61
C SER A 389 -27.94 4.18 -18.39
N GLN A 390 -28.49 3.63 -17.30
CA GLN A 390 -29.91 3.74 -16.98
C GLN A 390 -30.31 5.16 -16.56
N GLY A 391 -29.42 5.88 -15.87
CA GLY A 391 -29.63 7.28 -15.46
C GLY A 391 -29.45 8.32 -16.57
N LEU A 392 -29.00 7.90 -17.77
CA LEU A 392 -28.75 8.80 -18.91
C LEU A 392 -29.88 8.77 -19.94
N ASP A 393 -30.18 9.95 -20.51
CA ASP A 393 -31.07 10.13 -21.66
C ASP A 393 -30.52 9.43 -22.92
N GLY A 394 -31.39 9.14 -23.90
CA GLY A 394 -31.02 8.37 -25.11
C GLY A 394 -29.79 8.88 -25.86
N SER A 395 -29.68 10.19 -26.10
CA SER A 395 -28.51 10.76 -26.80
C SER A 395 -27.24 10.73 -25.95
N ALA A 396 -27.37 10.91 -24.63
CA ALA A 396 -26.26 10.85 -23.68
C ALA A 396 -25.75 9.41 -23.53
N ARG A 397 -26.66 8.43 -23.52
CA ARG A 397 -26.36 7.01 -23.48
C ARG A 397 -25.55 6.54 -24.69
N GLU A 398 -25.91 6.97 -25.89
CA GLU A 398 -25.12 6.64 -27.10
C GLU A 398 -23.71 7.23 -27.07
N ARG A 399 -23.57 8.49 -26.59
CA ARG A 399 -22.27 9.13 -26.42
C ARG A 399 -21.44 8.39 -25.37
N PHE A 400 -22.04 8.05 -24.23
CA PHE A 400 -21.40 7.29 -23.16
C PHE A 400 -20.92 5.92 -23.63
N ALA A 401 -21.75 5.16 -24.37
CA ALA A 401 -21.38 3.86 -24.92
C ALA A 401 -20.17 3.93 -25.87
N ARG A 402 -20.01 5.03 -26.62
CA ARG A 402 -18.83 5.27 -27.47
C ARG A 402 -17.58 5.66 -26.69
N MET A 403 -17.75 6.29 -25.52
CA MET A 403 -16.66 6.75 -24.67
C MET A 403 -16.18 5.70 -23.68
N TRP A 404 -17.06 4.81 -23.20
CA TRP A 404 -16.73 3.78 -22.20
C TRP A 404 -15.48 2.95 -22.53
N PRO A 405 -15.23 2.51 -23.78
CA PRO A 405 -14.00 1.79 -24.12
C PRO A 405 -12.70 2.61 -23.97
N GLN A 406 -12.80 3.93 -23.83
CA GLN A 406 -11.66 4.84 -23.61
C GLN A 406 -11.36 5.06 -22.12
N LEU A 407 -12.20 4.53 -21.21
CA LEU A 407 -12.00 4.61 -19.78
C LEU A 407 -10.63 4.02 -19.41
N GLN A 408 -9.83 4.80 -18.70
CA GLN A 408 -8.56 4.37 -18.16
C GLN A 408 -8.68 4.11 -16.66
N THR A 409 -7.77 3.30 -16.16
CA THR A 409 -7.60 2.98 -14.75
C THR A 409 -6.17 3.24 -14.36
N GLU A 410 -6.01 4.03 -13.31
CA GLU A 410 -4.81 4.06 -12.49
C GLU A 410 -4.93 2.94 -11.46
N ALA A 411 -3.99 2.00 -11.47
CA ALA A 411 -4.05 0.82 -10.62
C ALA A 411 -2.79 0.69 -9.75
N VAL A 412 -2.99 0.35 -8.48
CA VAL A 412 -1.92 -0.01 -7.55
C VAL A 412 -2.21 -1.40 -6.98
N VAL A 413 -1.27 -2.31 -7.16
CA VAL A 413 -1.33 -3.68 -6.66
C VAL A 413 -0.30 -3.85 -5.56
N VAL A 414 -0.73 -4.21 -4.36
CA VAL A 414 0.13 -4.56 -3.23
C VAL A 414 0.00 -6.04 -2.96
N ARG A 415 1.13 -6.77 -2.94
CA ARG A 415 1.12 -8.19 -2.56
C ARG A 415 2.18 -8.47 -1.51
N ILE A 416 1.82 -9.25 -0.52
CA ILE A 416 2.72 -9.71 0.54
C ILE A 416 2.62 -11.22 0.58
N ASP A 417 3.74 -11.91 0.53
CA ASP A 417 3.70 -13.36 0.57
C ASP A 417 3.52 -13.89 1.99
N ASP A 418 4.15 -13.29 3.00
CA ASP A 418 3.99 -13.72 4.38
C ASP A 418 3.98 -12.53 5.35
N ILE A 419 3.19 -12.64 6.41
CA ILE A 419 3.02 -11.60 7.45
C ILE A 419 3.06 -12.30 8.81
N ASP A 420 3.90 -11.76 9.70
CA ASP A 420 3.97 -12.16 11.10
C ASP A 420 3.96 -10.91 11.98
N VAL A 421 2.91 -10.76 12.78
CA VAL A 421 2.74 -9.68 13.76
C VAL A 421 2.86 -10.30 15.14
N LYS A 422 3.85 -9.85 15.91
CA LYS A 422 4.02 -10.31 17.29
C LYS A 422 3.07 -9.58 18.24
N CYS A 423 2.65 -10.28 19.29
CA CYS A 423 1.99 -9.64 20.42
C CYS A 423 2.85 -8.52 21.00
N VAL A 424 2.20 -7.54 21.64
CA VAL A 424 2.92 -6.47 22.33
C VAL A 424 3.83 -7.07 23.40
N SER A 425 5.05 -6.55 23.48
CA SER A 425 6.07 -7.00 24.42
C SER A 425 6.53 -5.84 25.28
N VAL A 426 6.87 -6.14 26.53
CA VAL A 426 7.46 -5.18 27.48
C VAL A 426 8.87 -5.62 27.83
N GLN A 427 9.66 -4.78 28.50
CA GLN A 427 11.06 -5.09 28.83
C GLN A 427 11.24 -6.40 29.63
N SER A 428 10.22 -6.81 30.40
CA SER A 428 10.23 -8.06 31.17
C SER A 428 9.86 -9.30 30.34
N THR A 429 9.37 -9.13 29.11
CA THR A 429 8.95 -10.25 28.25
C THR A 429 10.19 -11.01 27.74
N LYS A 430 10.25 -12.31 28.05
CA LYS A 430 11.30 -13.19 27.50
C LYS A 430 11.04 -13.47 26.03
N ARG A 431 12.10 -13.58 25.23
CA ARG A 431 12.03 -13.86 23.78
C ARG A 431 11.21 -15.12 23.46
N ASP A 432 11.36 -16.17 24.26
CA ASP A 432 10.68 -17.45 24.05
C ASP A 432 9.18 -17.42 24.38
N ALA A 433 8.70 -16.35 25.02
CA ALA A 433 7.29 -16.15 25.35
C ALA A 433 6.53 -15.29 24.32
N LEU A 434 7.20 -14.84 23.24
CA LEU A 434 6.59 -13.98 22.23
C LEU A 434 5.66 -14.78 21.31
N LEU A 435 4.36 -14.60 21.49
CA LEU A 435 3.33 -15.17 20.64
C LEU A 435 3.11 -14.28 19.39
N SER A 436 2.63 -14.90 18.31
CA SER A 436 2.17 -14.17 17.13
C SER A 436 0.70 -13.80 17.29
N PHE A 437 0.42 -12.50 17.27
CA PHE A 437 -0.94 -11.94 17.23
C PHE A 437 -1.60 -12.26 15.88
N PHE A 438 -0.89 -12.05 14.78
CA PHE A 438 -1.32 -12.44 13.44
C PHE A 438 -0.21 -13.22 12.75
N SER A 439 -0.52 -14.36 12.15
CA SER A 439 0.46 -15.15 11.40
C SER A 439 -0.18 -15.85 10.21
N SER A 440 0.56 -16.05 9.13
CA SER A 440 0.06 -16.91 8.05
C SER A 440 -0.06 -18.36 8.53
N ASN A 441 -1.12 -19.04 8.09
CA ASN A 441 -1.31 -20.45 8.39
C ASN A 441 -0.57 -21.31 7.35
N THR A 442 0.69 -21.64 7.63
CA THR A 442 1.54 -22.42 6.73
C THR A 442 0.93 -23.79 6.40
N LYS A 443 0.30 -24.46 7.37
CA LYS A 443 -0.32 -25.79 7.16
C LYS A 443 -1.45 -25.71 6.13
N SER A 444 -2.37 -24.76 6.31
CA SER A 444 -3.48 -24.53 5.36
C SER A 444 -2.96 -24.08 4.00
N ARG A 445 -1.92 -23.25 3.96
CA ARG A 445 -1.29 -22.77 2.72
C ARG A 445 -0.69 -23.90 1.88
N LEU A 446 -0.16 -24.97 2.48
CA LEU A 446 0.37 -26.12 1.74
C LEU A 446 -0.71 -26.86 0.92
N SER A 447 -1.99 -26.71 1.28
CA SER A 447 -3.12 -27.25 0.52
C SER A 447 -3.51 -26.39 -0.68
N LEU A 448 -2.95 -25.18 -0.79
CA LEU A 448 -3.24 -24.21 -1.83
C LEU A 448 -2.08 -24.12 -2.86
N PRO A 449 -2.33 -23.57 -4.06
CA PRO A 449 -1.27 -23.31 -5.04
C PRO A 449 -0.10 -22.50 -4.44
N SER A 450 1.13 -22.89 -4.76
CA SER A 450 2.37 -22.37 -4.15
C SER A 450 2.59 -20.85 -4.29
N ASN A 451 1.86 -20.20 -5.19
CA ASN A 451 2.08 -18.81 -5.59
C ASN A 451 1.03 -17.82 -5.06
N LEU A 452 0.19 -18.23 -4.09
CA LEU A 452 -0.80 -17.34 -3.50
C LEU A 452 -0.18 -16.48 -2.39
N PRO A 453 -0.21 -15.14 -2.51
CA PRO A 453 0.24 -14.26 -1.44
C PRO A 453 -0.72 -14.31 -0.24
N ILE A 454 -0.23 -14.00 0.97
CA ILE A 454 -1.11 -13.86 2.15
C ILE A 454 -1.98 -12.60 2.05
N LEU A 455 -1.50 -11.56 1.39
CA LEU A 455 -2.25 -10.35 1.07
C LEU A 455 -2.12 -10.04 -0.42
N HIS A 456 -3.25 -9.84 -1.09
CA HIS A 456 -3.34 -9.21 -2.40
C HIS A 456 -4.32 -8.05 -2.30
N LEU A 457 -3.85 -6.82 -2.43
CA LEU A 457 -4.66 -5.62 -2.47
C LEU A 457 -4.54 -5.00 -3.85
N GLU A 458 -5.66 -4.63 -4.44
CA GLU A 458 -5.72 -3.91 -5.70
C GLU A 458 -6.61 -2.69 -5.54
N PHE A 459 -6.02 -1.50 -5.71
CA PHE A 459 -6.72 -0.23 -5.78
C PHE A 459 -6.80 0.22 -7.24
N CYS A 460 -7.97 0.70 -7.65
CA CYS A 460 -8.24 1.15 -9.01
C CYS A 460 -9.04 2.46 -8.98
N ASN A 461 -8.46 3.52 -9.54
CA ASN A 461 -9.11 4.80 -9.77
C ASN A 461 -9.36 5.01 -11.27
N PHE A 462 -10.54 5.50 -11.65
CA PHE A 462 -10.97 5.56 -13.05
C PHE A 462 -10.98 6.99 -13.57
N PHE A 463 -10.52 7.20 -14.81
CA PHE A 463 -10.49 8.52 -15.43
C PHE A 463 -10.55 8.45 -16.96
N TYR A 464 -10.86 9.60 -17.58
CA TYR A 464 -10.78 9.78 -19.04
C TYR A 464 -9.64 10.77 -19.38
N PRO A 465 -8.66 10.38 -20.21
CA PRO A 465 -7.50 11.24 -20.53
C PRO A 465 -7.84 12.53 -21.29
N ALA A 466 -8.95 12.57 -22.04
CA ALA A 466 -9.27 13.63 -23.01
C ALA A 466 -10.50 14.48 -22.65
N SER A 467 -11.20 14.20 -21.53
CA SER A 467 -12.41 14.92 -21.13
C SER A 467 -12.79 14.63 -19.68
N GLN A 468 -13.00 15.67 -18.87
CA GLN A 468 -13.51 15.55 -17.50
C GLN A 468 -15.06 15.50 -17.43
N SER A 469 -15.79 15.51 -18.56
CA SER A 469 -17.25 15.75 -18.55
C SER A 469 -18.13 14.49 -18.61
N TYR A 470 -17.55 13.29 -18.54
CA TYR A 470 -18.30 12.03 -18.58
C TYR A 470 -18.42 11.39 -17.19
N PRO A 471 -19.56 10.73 -16.88
CA PRO A 471 -19.72 10.05 -15.61
C PRO A 471 -18.69 8.93 -15.45
N LEU A 472 -18.08 8.87 -14.28
CA LEU A 472 -17.06 7.88 -13.91
C LEU A 472 -17.65 6.85 -12.93
N PRO A 473 -17.22 5.59 -13.00
CA PRO A 473 -17.47 4.65 -11.92
C PRO A 473 -16.71 5.08 -10.64
N PRO A 474 -17.22 4.72 -9.45
CA PRO A 474 -16.51 4.90 -8.19
C PRO A 474 -15.11 4.28 -8.22
N SER A 475 -14.18 4.83 -7.42
CA SER A 475 -12.90 4.16 -7.15
C SER A 475 -13.17 2.81 -6.49
N SER A 476 -12.34 1.82 -6.77
CA SER A 476 -12.55 0.45 -6.30
C SER A 476 -11.32 -0.13 -5.61
N THR A 477 -11.54 -0.88 -4.54
CA THR A 477 -10.50 -1.57 -3.76
C THR A 477 -10.90 -3.02 -3.52
N HIS A 478 -10.09 -3.96 -4.04
CA HIS A 478 -10.20 -5.37 -3.72
C HIS A 478 -9.08 -5.77 -2.75
N ILE A 479 -9.42 -6.49 -1.68
CA ILE A 479 -8.47 -7.04 -0.73
C ILE A 479 -8.74 -8.53 -0.63
N GLN A 480 -7.72 -9.34 -0.86
CA GLN A 480 -7.76 -10.79 -0.67
C GLN A 480 -6.73 -11.19 0.39
N LEU A 481 -7.20 -11.82 1.46
CA LEU A 481 -6.38 -12.43 2.49
C LEU A 481 -6.35 -13.95 2.32
N GLY A 482 -5.15 -14.53 2.33
CA GLY A 482 -4.94 -15.98 2.38
C GLY A 482 -5.19 -16.55 3.79
N PRO A 483 -4.89 -17.85 4.00
CA PRO A 483 -5.05 -18.49 5.31
C PRO A 483 -4.20 -17.85 6.39
N PHE A 484 -4.83 -17.43 7.49
CA PHE A 484 -4.16 -16.81 8.64
C PHE A 484 -4.72 -17.32 9.98
N ASN A 485 -3.90 -17.18 11.02
CA ASN A 485 -4.28 -17.34 12.41
C ASN A 485 -4.22 -15.98 13.10
N LEU A 486 -5.31 -15.61 13.77
CA LEU A 486 -5.43 -14.40 14.59
C LEU A 486 -5.62 -14.81 16.06
N LEU A 487 -4.64 -14.50 16.91
CA LEU A 487 -4.72 -14.70 18.35
C LEU A 487 -5.30 -13.44 19.01
N LEU A 488 -6.42 -13.58 19.70
CA LEU A 488 -7.04 -12.49 20.44
C LEU A 488 -6.37 -12.32 21.82
N ASP A 489 -5.22 -11.66 21.83
CA ASP A 489 -4.51 -11.26 23.04
C ASP A 489 -5.01 -9.88 23.52
N THR A 490 -5.56 -9.83 24.74
CA THR A 490 -6.23 -8.63 25.28
C THR A 490 -5.28 -7.45 25.44
N GLN A 491 -4.03 -7.68 25.84
CA GLN A 491 -3.01 -6.64 25.97
C GLN A 491 -2.69 -6.03 24.60
N THR A 492 -2.44 -6.89 23.62
CA THR A 492 -2.16 -6.48 22.24
C THR A 492 -3.31 -5.65 21.64
N VAL A 493 -4.56 -6.06 21.83
CA VAL A 493 -5.73 -5.30 21.32
C VAL A 493 -5.85 -3.93 21.99
N ARG A 494 -5.64 -3.83 23.32
CA ARG A 494 -5.65 -2.54 24.05
C ARG A 494 -4.56 -1.62 23.52
N TRP A 495 -3.34 -2.14 23.38
CA TRP A 495 -2.20 -1.39 22.89
C TRP A 495 -2.40 -0.91 21.45
N ILE A 496 -2.84 -1.77 20.53
CA ILE A 496 -3.16 -1.38 19.14
C ILE A 496 -4.25 -0.31 19.12
N THR A 497 -5.29 -0.42 19.96
CA THR A 497 -6.38 0.56 20.00
C THR A 497 -5.89 1.94 20.43
N TYR A 498 -5.04 2.00 21.47
CA TYR A 498 -4.35 3.22 21.89
C TYR A 498 -3.52 3.82 20.74
N MET A 499 -2.67 2.99 20.12
CA MET A 499 -1.79 3.39 19.02
C MET A 499 -2.56 3.90 17.79
N LEU A 500 -3.63 3.19 17.39
CA LEU A 500 -4.47 3.59 16.27
C LEU A 500 -5.25 4.87 16.57
N GLY A 501 -5.73 5.06 17.79
CA GLY A 501 -6.36 6.32 18.20
C GLY A 501 -5.39 7.49 18.08
N ASP A 502 -4.14 7.29 18.48
CA ASP A 502 -3.08 8.29 18.39
C ASP A 502 -2.70 8.63 16.93
N ILE A 503 -2.55 7.61 16.09
CA ILE A 503 -2.30 7.75 14.66
C ILE A 503 -3.49 8.41 13.96
N SER A 504 -4.72 8.03 14.30
CA SER A 504 -5.96 8.62 13.73
C SER A 504 -6.04 10.10 14.05
N ALA A 505 -5.84 10.49 15.32
CA ALA A 505 -5.82 11.90 15.70
C ALA A 505 -4.74 12.69 14.94
N ALA A 506 -3.57 12.07 14.72
CA ALA A 506 -2.51 12.66 13.90
C ALA A 506 -2.88 12.74 12.41
N LEU A 507 -3.78 11.90 11.88
CA LEU A 507 -4.27 11.94 10.50
C LEU A 507 -5.41 12.96 10.31
N ASP A 508 -6.37 13.00 11.22
CA ASP A 508 -7.59 13.82 11.14
C ASP A 508 -7.30 15.34 11.03
N GLY A 509 -6.24 15.83 11.68
CA GLY A 509 -5.90 17.27 11.68
C GLY A 509 -5.38 17.86 10.36
N GLY A 510 -5.46 17.19 9.21
CA GLY A 510 -4.88 17.77 7.98
C GLY A 510 -5.04 17.02 6.64
N LEU A 511 -5.79 15.92 6.57
CA LEU A 511 -6.18 15.29 5.30
C LEU A 511 -7.57 15.71 4.81
N ASP A 512 -8.11 16.80 5.38
CA ASP A 512 -9.33 17.44 4.89
C ASP A 512 -9.00 18.08 3.53
N VAL A 513 -9.07 17.28 2.47
CA VAL A 513 -8.98 17.73 1.09
C VAL A 513 -10.12 18.71 0.92
N GLN A 514 -9.78 20.00 0.83
CA GLN A 514 -10.74 21.10 0.70
C GLN A 514 -11.86 20.73 -0.28
N GLY A 515 -13.08 20.53 0.24
CA GLY A 515 -14.30 20.50 -0.54
C GLY A 515 -14.56 19.24 -1.40
N GLY A 516 -14.13 18.05 -0.98
CA GLY A 516 -14.55 16.82 -1.65
C GLY A 516 -16.01 16.44 -1.31
N GLU A 517 -16.88 16.36 -2.32
CA GLU A 517 -18.11 15.56 -2.23
C GLU A 517 -17.78 14.16 -1.68
N ASP A 518 -18.68 13.52 -0.92
CA ASP A 518 -18.49 12.15 -0.41
C ASP A 518 -18.00 11.21 -1.53
N VAL A 519 -16.69 10.92 -1.55
CA VAL A 519 -16.09 10.09 -2.58
C VAL A 519 -16.47 8.66 -2.27
N GLN A 520 -17.51 8.16 -2.95
CA GLN A 520 -17.93 6.78 -2.83
C GLN A 520 -16.80 5.85 -3.33
N ILE A 521 -16.37 4.91 -2.48
CA ILE A 521 -15.36 3.88 -2.81
C ILE A 521 -16.02 2.50 -2.73
N ASP A 522 -15.94 1.74 -3.80
CA ASP A 522 -16.37 0.34 -3.89
C ASP A 522 -15.30 -0.58 -3.28
N LEU A 523 -15.54 -1.14 -2.10
CA LEU A 523 -14.62 -2.00 -1.37
C LEU A 523 -15.13 -3.44 -1.27
N ARG A 524 -14.26 -4.40 -1.56
CA ARG A 524 -14.48 -5.83 -1.32
C ARG A 524 -13.27 -6.46 -0.64
N LEU A 525 -13.51 -7.22 0.42
CA LEU A 525 -12.54 -7.97 1.20
C LEU A 525 -12.92 -9.46 1.21
N ASP A 526 -12.09 -10.31 0.60
CA ASP A 526 -12.24 -11.77 0.62
C ASP A 526 -11.15 -12.38 1.51
N MET A 527 -11.53 -13.16 2.53
CA MET A 527 -10.61 -13.90 3.40
C MET A 527 -10.78 -15.40 3.18
N LEU A 528 -9.67 -16.10 2.99
CA LEU A 528 -9.62 -17.55 2.80
C LEU A 528 -9.13 -18.23 4.07
N MET A 529 -9.87 -19.21 4.58
CA MET A 529 -9.51 -20.01 5.75
C MET A 529 -9.04 -19.21 6.99
N PRO A 530 -9.73 -18.12 7.40
CA PRO A 530 -9.37 -17.41 8.62
C PRO A 530 -9.61 -18.30 9.85
N LYS A 531 -8.64 -18.30 10.77
CA LYS A 531 -8.72 -18.98 12.07
C LYS A 531 -8.55 -17.96 13.19
N ILE A 532 -9.59 -17.73 13.98
CA ILE A 532 -9.55 -16.85 15.15
C ILE A 532 -9.39 -17.70 16.40
N ILE A 533 -8.37 -17.40 17.20
CA ILE A 533 -7.99 -18.15 18.39
C ILE A 533 -8.22 -17.24 19.60
N ILE A 534 -9.12 -17.65 20.48
CA ILE A 534 -9.40 -16.97 21.74
C ILE A 534 -8.78 -17.80 22.88
N PRO A 535 -7.78 -17.26 23.59
CA PRO A 535 -7.24 -17.94 24.77
C PRO A 535 -8.30 -18.00 25.87
N SER A 536 -8.38 -19.14 26.55
CA SER A 536 -9.31 -19.38 27.66
C SER A 536 -8.61 -19.19 29.01
N CYS A 537 -9.35 -18.73 30.02
CA CYS A 537 -8.90 -18.62 31.42
C CYS A 537 -8.96 -19.99 32.14
N ALA A 538 -8.43 -21.02 31.49
CA ALA A 538 -8.33 -22.35 32.07
C ALA A 538 -7.24 -22.39 33.16
N PRO A 539 -7.46 -23.10 34.30
CA PRO A 539 -6.41 -23.33 35.28
C PRO A 539 -5.23 -24.07 34.62
N GLU A 540 -3.99 -23.64 34.89
CA GLU A 540 -2.80 -24.26 34.26
C GLU A 540 -2.66 -25.76 34.58
N ASP A 541 -3.14 -26.17 35.75
CA ASP A 541 -2.97 -27.51 36.33
C ASP A 541 -4.04 -28.54 35.93
N ASP A 542 -5.14 -28.14 35.27
CA ASP A 542 -6.24 -29.04 34.94
C ASP A 542 -6.43 -29.21 33.44
N SER A 543 -5.96 -30.35 32.91
CA SER A 543 -5.99 -30.70 31.49
C SER A 543 -7.41 -30.95 30.94
N ARG A 544 -8.44 -31.01 31.79
CA ARG A 544 -9.83 -31.23 31.37
C ARG A 544 -10.45 -29.96 30.79
N PHE A 545 -9.94 -28.79 31.19
CA PHE A 545 -10.44 -27.53 30.65
C PHE A 545 -9.74 -27.19 29.34
N PRO A 546 -10.50 -26.88 28.27
CA PRO A 546 -9.90 -26.42 27.03
C PRO A 546 -9.20 -25.08 27.24
N LYS A 547 -7.99 -24.94 26.67
CA LYS A 547 -7.19 -23.70 26.79
C LYS A 547 -7.49 -22.67 25.70
N ARG A 548 -8.13 -23.06 24.60
CA ARG A 548 -8.43 -22.15 23.48
C ARG A 548 -9.80 -22.45 22.87
N PHE A 549 -10.51 -21.41 22.48
CA PHE A 549 -11.62 -21.48 21.53
C PHE A 549 -11.10 -21.10 20.15
N VAL A 550 -11.49 -21.88 19.14
CA VAL A 550 -11.01 -21.74 17.77
C VAL A 550 -12.20 -21.58 16.86
N ILE A 551 -12.38 -20.38 16.31
CA ILE A 551 -13.41 -20.08 15.32
C ILE A 551 -12.77 -20.19 13.94
N SER A 552 -13.32 -21.05 13.09
CA SER A 552 -12.79 -21.27 11.74
C SER A 552 -13.89 -21.18 10.70
N THR A 553 -13.53 -20.71 9.50
CA THR A 553 -14.42 -20.75 8.34
C THR A 553 -13.60 -20.94 7.06
N SER A 554 -14.19 -21.47 6.00
CA SER A 554 -13.48 -21.69 4.74
C SER A 554 -13.31 -20.39 3.94
N THR A 555 -14.35 -19.57 3.86
CA THR A 555 -14.33 -18.27 3.16
C THR A 555 -15.21 -17.26 3.89
N LEU A 556 -14.70 -16.03 3.99
CA LEU A 556 -15.42 -14.86 4.51
C LEU A 556 -15.29 -13.74 3.48
N ALA A 557 -16.40 -13.11 3.08
CA ALA A 557 -16.41 -11.97 2.17
C ALA A 557 -17.12 -10.79 2.83
N LEU A 558 -16.54 -9.60 2.76
CA LEU A 558 -17.09 -8.33 3.23
C LEU A 558 -17.11 -7.37 2.03
N SER A 559 -18.24 -6.72 1.74
CA SER A 559 -18.37 -5.84 0.56
C SER A 559 -19.43 -4.75 0.77
N ASN A 560 -19.14 -3.51 0.38
CA ASN A 560 -20.14 -2.44 0.31
C ASN A 560 -20.80 -2.33 -1.09
N CYS A 561 -20.34 -3.11 -2.08
CA CYS A 561 -20.95 -3.21 -3.41
C CYS A 561 -22.18 -4.13 -3.43
N LEU A 562 -23.26 -3.74 -2.75
CA LEU A 562 -24.47 -4.57 -2.55
C LEU A 562 -25.16 -4.98 -3.85
N SER A 563 -25.00 -4.19 -4.91
CA SER A 563 -25.61 -4.45 -6.21
C SER A 563 -24.97 -5.61 -6.99
N CYS A 564 -23.75 -6.02 -6.61
CA CYS A 564 -23.13 -7.25 -7.11
C CYS A 564 -23.65 -8.51 -6.38
N GLU A 565 -24.40 -8.35 -5.29
CA GLU A 565 -24.94 -9.44 -4.47
C GLU A 565 -26.46 -9.31 -4.25
N PRO A 566 -27.30 -9.58 -5.28
CA PRO A 566 -28.73 -9.28 -5.25
C PRO A 566 -29.55 -10.09 -4.23
N ASN A 567 -28.99 -11.14 -3.63
CA ASN A 567 -29.71 -12.08 -2.75
C ASN A 567 -29.36 -11.94 -1.27
N THR A 568 -28.63 -10.90 -0.87
CA THR A 568 -28.11 -10.82 0.51
C THR A 568 -29.21 -10.47 1.50
N LEU A 569 -30.25 -9.68 1.17
CA LEU A 569 -31.19 -9.20 2.19
C LEU A 569 -32.65 -9.61 2.00
N SER A 570 -32.96 -10.37 0.94
CA SER A 570 -34.32 -10.72 0.57
C SER A 570 -34.98 -11.80 1.44
N GLY A 571 -34.21 -12.58 2.22
CA GLY A 571 -34.73 -13.72 2.99
C GLY A 571 -35.35 -13.35 4.35
N PHE A 572 -34.72 -12.44 5.11
CA PHE A 572 -35.08 -12.14 6.50
C PHE A 572 -35.97 -10.89 6.66
N LEU A 573 -35.63 -9.80 5.94
CA LEU A 573 -36.37 -8.53 6.01
C LEU A 573 -37.80 -8.66 5.49
N SER A 574 -38.01 -9.58 4.56
CA SER A 574 -39.33 -9.94 4.04
C SER A 574 -40.17 -10.74 5.04
N ASN A 575 -39.54 -11.47 5.97
CA ASN A 575 -40.17 -12.33 6.97
C ASN A 575 -40.35 -11.66 8.35
N LEU A 576 -39.71 -10.51 8.61
CA LEU A 576 -40.00 -9.63 9.75
C LEU A 576 -41.41 -9.03 9.62
N THR A 577 -42.44 -9.83 9.88
CA THR A 577 -43.84 -9.36 9.94
C THR A 577 -44.05 -8.38 11.10
N GLY A 578 -45.19 -7.67 11.13
CA GLY A 578 -45.55 -6.79 12.25
C GLY A 578 -45.50 -7.50 13.62
N GLY A 579 -45.79 -8.80 13.66
CA GLY A 579 -45.78 -9.60 14.89
C GLY A 579 -44.42 -9.80 15.56
N ALA A 580 -43.30 -9.59 14.86
CA ALA A 580 -41.98 -9.62 15.48
C ALA A 580 -41.73 -8.38 16.36
N ILE A 581 -42.30 -7.23 15.96
CA ILE A 581 -42.27 -6.00 16.77
C ILE A 581 -43.17 -6.16 18.00
N ASP A 582 -44.34 -6.78 17.83
CA ASP A 582 -45.25 -7.09 18.95
C ASP A 582 -44.63 -8.09 19.95
N PHE A 583 -43.87 -9.08 19.47
CA PHE A 583 -43.11 -10.01 20.33
C PHE A 583 -42.02 -9.29 21.13
N LEU A 584 -41.31 -8.34 20.52
CA LEU A 584 -40.32 -7.51 21.20
C LEU A 584 -40.96 -6.61 22.28
N GLU A 585 -42.19 -6.15 22.06
CA GLU A 585 -42.95 -5.40 23.07
C GLU A 585 -43.33 -6.29 24.28
N SER A 586 -43.51 -7.59 24.07
CA SER A 586 -43.82 -8.57 25.11
C SER A 586 -42.61 -9.08 25.92
N CYS A 587 -41.39 -8.82 25.46
CA CYS A 587 -40.15 -9.26 26.13
C CYS A 587 -39.60 -8.17 27.06
N GLU A 588 -39.22 -8.53 28.30
CA GLU A 588 -38.44 -7.66 29.18
C GLU A 588 -36.96 -7.67 28.78
N LEU A 589 -36.62 -6.92 27.74
CA LEU A 589 -35.23 -6.70 27.32
C LEU A 589 -34.62 -5.53 28.11
N GLY A 590 -33.38 -5.68 28.59
CA GLY A 590 -32.59 -4.62 29.22
C GLY A 590 -32.03 -3.57 28.24
N ILE A 591 -32.58 -3.48 27.03
CA ILE A 591 -32.16 -2.61 25.94
C ILE A 591 -33.31 -1.64 25.63
N ASP A 592 -32.98 -0.41 25.22
CA ASP A 592 -33.96 0.60 24.80
C ASP A 592 -34.80 0.10 23.60
N ARG A 593 -36.11 -0.08 23.83
CA ARG A 593 -37.06 -0.69 22.90
C ARG A 593 -37.28 0.17 21.65
N GLU A 594 -37.19 1.51 21.79
CA GLU A 594 -37.40 2.45 20.67
C GLU A 594 -36.21 2.45 19.70
N ILE A 595 -34.98 2.24 20.21
CA ILE A 595 -33.77 2.08 19.38
C ILE A 595 -33.86 0.82 18.52
N LEU A 596 -34.27 -0.30 19.14
CA LEU A 596 -34.37 -1.60 18.46
C LEU A 596 -35.50 -1.61 17.42
N LYS A 597 -36.61 -0.93 17.70
CA LYS A 597 -37.73 -0.70 16.76
C LYS A 597 -37.30 0.16 15.57
N THR A 598 -36.57 1.25 15.82
CA THR A 598 -36.04 2.14 14.77
C THR A 598 -35.03 1.41 13.88
N ALA A 599 -34.15 0.58 14.46
CA ALA A 599 -33.21 -0.25 13.72
C ALA A 599 -33.93 -1.27 12.81
N ILE A 600 -34.95 -1.97 13.32
CA ILE A 600 -35.74 -2.94 12.54
C ILE A 600 -36.55 -2.25 11.42
N VAL A 601 -37.10 -1.06 11.67
CA VAL A 601 -37.84 -0.28 10.66
C VAL A 601 -36.90 0.29 9.59
N GLY A 602 -35.72 0.78 9.96
CA GLY A 602 -34.67 1.22 9.01
C GLY A 602 -34.21 0.08 8.10
N LEU A 603 -34.09 -1.12 8.66
CA LEU A 603 -33.78 -2.34 7.91
C LEU A 603 -34.88 -2.76 6.92
N LYS A 604 -36.13 -2.31 7.07
CA LYS A 604 -37.25 -2.62 6.14
C LYS A 604 -37.32 -1.73 4.89
N GLN A 605 -36.51 -0.67 4.79
CA GLN A 605 -36.48 0.19 3.61
C GLN A 605 -35.89 -0.54 2.39
N PRO A 606 -36.31 -0.23 1.15
CA PRO A 606 -35.67 -0.81 -0.03
C PRO A 606 -34.18 -0.49 -0.02
N LEU A 607 -33.34 -1.49 -0.28
CA LEU A 607 -31.88 -1.40 -0.16
C LEU A 607 -31.26 -0.26 -1.00
N GLU A 608 -31.95 0.13 -2.06
CA GLU A 608 -31.62 1.26 -2.94
C GLU A 608 -31.70 2.62 -2.22
N ALA A 609 -32.48 2.73 -1.14
CA ALA A 609 -32.60 3.92 -0.30
C ALA A 609 -31.52 4.02 0.79
N LEU A 610 -30.77 2.93 1.03
CA LEU A 610 -29.66 2.84 2.00
C LEU A 610 -28.28 2.88 1.28
N SER A 611 -28.26 3.28 0.01
CA SER A 611 -27.08 3.16 -0.84
C SER A 611 -25.95 4.08 -0.40
N GLY A 612 -24.79 3.51 -0.05
CA GLY A 612 -23.56 4.23 0.29
C GLY A 612 -22.83 3.61 1.48
N ASP A 613 -23.61 3.17 2.47
CA ASP A 613 -23.11 2.95 3.84
C ASP A 613 -23.22 1.50 4.33
N VAL A 614 -24.07 0.68 3.69
CA VAL A 614 -24.34 -0.68 4.16
C VAL A 614 -23.32 -1.69 3.62
N TRP A 615 -22.81 -2.55 4.50
CA TRP A 615 -21.87 -3.62 4.16
C TRP A 615 -22.51 -5.00 4.27
N ALA A 616 -22.33 -5.82 3.25
CA ALA A 616 -22.66 -7.24 3.26
C ALA A 616 -21.47 -8.05 3.79
N VAL A 617 -21.75 -8.99 4.69
CA VAL A 617 -20.80 -9.99 5.18
C VAL A 617 -21.37 -11.37 4.88
N ASN A 618 -20.66 -12.15 4.06
CA ASN A 618 -21.02 -13.51 3.74
C ASN A 618 -19.95 -14.47 4.24
N THR A 619 -20.40 -15.53 4.92
CA THR A 619 -19.52 -16.59 5.38
C THR A 619 -19.94 -17.90 4.72
N SER A 620 -18.96 -18.77 4.48
CA SER A 620 -19.21 -20.20 4.33
C SER A 620 -19.63 -20.82 5.69
N GLN A 621 -19.55 -22.13 5.82
CA GLN A 621 -19.70 -22.78 7.12
C GLN A 621 -18.66 -22.22 8.11
N ILE A 622 -19.16 -21.74 9.25
CA ILE A 622 -18.39 -21.39 10.44
C ILE A 622 -18.60 -22.51 11.46
N TRP A 623 -17.52 -22.96 12.08
CA TRP A 623 -17.57 -23.87 13.22
C TRP A 623 -16.66 -23.34 14.33
N ILE A 624 -16.96 -23.79 15.56
CA ILE A 624 -16.18 -23.43 16.75
C ILE A 624 -15.72 -24.72 17.39
N ASP A 625 -14.41 -24.83 17.57
CA ASP A 625 -13.78 -25.92 18.30
C ASP A 625 -13.15 -25.41 19.59
N THR A 626 -12.84 -26.36 20.47
CA THR A 626 -12.03 -26.14 21.67
C THR A 626 -10.80 -27.04 21.63
N ASP A 627 -9.63 -26.52 22.00
CA ASP A 627 -8.39 -27.31 22.03
C ASP A 627 -7.45 -26.88 23.18
N ASN A 628 -6.34 -27.61 23.34
CA ASN A 628 -5.30 -27.40 24.35
C ASN A 628 -3.95 -26.94 23.75
N GLY A 629 -3.92 -26.53 22.48
CA GLY A 629 -2.69 -26.27 21.74
C GLY A 629 -2.67 -26.92 20.36
N ASP A 630 -1.69 -26.54 19.52
CA ASP A 630 -1.64 -26.93 18.10
C ASP A 630 -1.40 -28.43 17.86
N ASP A 631 -0.91 -29.14 18.88
CA ASP A 631 -0.66 -30.59 18.84
C ASP A 631 -1.75 -31.41 19.57
N SER A 632 -2.81 -30.75 20.05
CA SER A 632 -3.93 -31.41 20.73
C SER A 632 -5.12 -31.61 19.79
N PRO A 633 -5.90 -32.70 19.95
CA PRO A 633 -7.11 -32.89 19.17
C PRO A 633 -8.13 -31.80 19.52
N SER A 634 -8.75 -31.21 18.49
CA SER A 634 -9.83 -30.25 18.66
C SER A 634 -11.15 -30.98 18.95
N ILE A 635 -11.93 -30.44 19.87
CA ILE A 635 -13.24 -30.94 20.26
C ILE A 635 -14.29 -29.94 19.76
N PRO A 636 -15.26 -30.37 18.93
CA PRO A 636 -16.26 -29.48 18.37
C PRO A 636 -17.18 -28.94 19.47
N LEU A 637 -17.49 -27.64 19.40
CA LEU A 637 -18.42 -26.94 20.29
C LEU A 637 -19.66 -26.46 19.52
N VAL A 638 -19.45 -25.80 18.39
CA VAL A 638 -20.52 -25.35 17.49
C VAL A 638 -20.29 -25.97 16.12
N GLY A 639 -21.30 -26.69 15.62
CA GLY A 639 -21.26 -27.30 14.29
C GLY A 639 -21.31 -26.29 13.16
N ASP A 640 -21.20 -26.79 11.93
CA ASP A 640 -21.15 -25.98 10.72
C ASP A 640 -22.40 -25.12 10.51
N VAL A 641 -22.24 -23.80 10.63
CA VAL A 641 -23.30 -22.82 10.40
C VAL A 641 -22.81 -21.75 9.43
N SER A 642 -23.51 -21.59 8.31
CA SER A 642 -23.25 -20.47 7.41
C SER A 642 -23.98 -19.23 7.93
N LEU A 643 -23.24 -18.17 8.22
CA LEU A 643 -23.79 -16.89 8.64
C LEU A 643 -23.90 -15.94 7.45
N ARG A 644 -25.02 -15.22 7.42
CA ARG A 644 -25.14 -13.99 6.67
C ARG A 644 -25.15 -12.83 7.65
N CYS A 645 -24.37 -11.80 7.36
CA CYS A 645 -24.29 -10.63 8.21
C CYS A 645 -24.41 -9.35 7.37
N CYS A 646 -24.95 -8.30 7.97
CA CYS A 646 -25.09 -6.98 7.38
C CYS A 646 -24.65 -5.94 8.40
N VAL A 647 -23.79 -5.00 8.00
CA VAL A 647 -23.39 -3.87 8.82
C VAL A 647 -24.06 -2.61 8.29
N VAL A 648 -24.88 -1.98 9.11
CA VAL A 648 -25.60 -0.75 8.80
C VAL A 648 -25.08 0.34 9.74
N PRO A 649 -24.12 1.15 9.27
CA PRO A 649 -23.65 2.28 10.06
C PRO A 649 -24.68 3.42 10.05
N SER A 650 -24.66 4.22 11.10
CA SER A 650 -25.41 5.46 11.24
C SER A 650 -24.57 6.45 12.04
N ASP A 651 -24.93 7.73 12.01
CA ASP A 651 -24.21 8.82 12.71
C ASP A 651 -24.00 8.60 14.21
N THR A 652 -24.78 7.71 14.83
CA THR A 652 -24.75 7.47 16.30
C THR A 652 -24.60 6.01 16.69
N GLN A 653 -24.71 5.08 15.75
CA GLN A 653 -24.69 3.64 16.03
C GLN A 653 -24.33 2.80 14.80
N ILE A 654 -23.43 1.84 14.95
CA ILE A 654 -23.18 0.78 13.96
C ILE A 654 -24.02 -0.43 14.38
N ASN A 655 -24.92 -0.86 13.49
CA ASN A 655 -25.75 -2.03 13.70
C ASN A 655 -25.21 -3.20 12.88
N ILE A 656 -24.89 -4.30 13.55
CA ILE A 656 -24.51 -5.57 12.92
C ILE A 656 -25.68 -6.52 13.06
N VAL A 657 -26.19 -7.04 11.94
CA VAL A 657 -27.31 -7.98 11.90
C VAL A 657 -26.80 -9.30 11.38
N ILE A 658 -26.98 -10.38 12.14
CA ILE A 658 -26.48 -11.73 11.85
C ILE A 658 -27.67 -12.69 11.73
N GLU A 659 -27.74 -13.42 10.62
CA GLU A 659 -28.74 -14.43 10.31
C GLU A 659 -28.03 -15.77 9.97
N PRO A 660 -28.16 -16.81 10.81
CA PRO A 660 -27.77 -18.17 10.45
C PRO A 660 -28.64 -18.72 9.31
N ARG A 661 -28.04 -19.33 8.28
CA ARG A 661 -28.75 -19.98 7.18
C ARG A 661 -29.21 -21.41 7.48
N SER A 662 -28.81 -21.94 8.64
CA SER A 662 -29.11 -23.30 9.08
C SER A 662 -29.29 -23.33 10.60
N ASN A 663 -29.94 -24.37 11.09
CA ASN A 663 -30.07 -24.60 12.53
C ASN A 663 -28.69 -24.67 13.19
N CYS A 664 -28.50 -23.93 14.27
CA CYS A 664 -27.26 -23.98 15.03
C CYS A 664 -27.25 -25.24 15.89
N ASN A 665 -26.28 -26.12 15.67
CA ASN A 665 -26.06 -27.30 16.51
C ASN A 665 -24.90 -27.03 17.47
N VAL A 666 -25.15 -27.11 18.76
CA VAL A 666 -24.14 -26.92 19.81
C VAL A 666 -23.97 -28.25 20.53
N VAL A 667 -22.73 -28.71 20.66
CA VAL A 667 -22.39 -29.90 21.44
C VAL A 667 -21.45 -29.44 22.54
N ILE A 668 -21.84 -29.62 23.80
CA ILE A 668 -21.10 -29.04 24.91
C ILE A 668 -21.02 -30.00 26.09
N ASP A 669 -19.83 -30.19 26.63
CA ASP A 669 -19.60 -30.86 27.91
C ASP A 669 -19.53 -29.88 29.09
N HIS A 670 -19.39 -30.42 30.30
CA HIS A 670 -19.30 -29.62 31.52
C HIS A 670 -18.12 -28.62 31.50
N PHE A 671 -16.93 -29.06 31.06
CA PHE A 671 -15.71 -28.25 31.11
C PHE A 671 -15.71 -27.15 30.04
N GLN A 672 -16.19 -27.46 28.83
CA GLN A 672 -16.42 -26.50 27.76
C GLN A 672 -17.46 -25.45 28.18
N PHE A 673 -18.55 -25.86 28.83
CA PHE A 673 -19.56 -24.92 29.35
C PHE A 673 -18.98 -23.97 30.39
N VAL A 674 -18.24 -24.48 31.38
CA VAL A 674 -17.61 -23.64 32.40
C VAL A 674 -16.61 -22.67 31.77
N GLN A 675 -15.80 -23.10 30.80
CA GLN A 675 -14.88 -22.18 30.10
C GLN A 675 -15.60 -21.17 29.23
N PHE A 676 -16.71 -21.54 28.60
CA PHE A 676 -17.51 -20.60 27.82
C PHE A 676 -18.10 -19.51 28.72
N MET A 677 -18.62 -19.87 29.90
CA MET A 677 -19.10 -18.88 30.88
C MET A 677 -17.99 -17.95 31.37
N ARG A 678 -16.81 -18.50 31.70
CA ARG A 678 -15.64 -17.68 32.07
C ARG A 678 -15.18 -16.75 30.94
N LEU A 679 -15.25 -17.22 29.71
CA LEU A 679 -14.93 -16.40 28.55
C LEU A 679 -15.89 -15.20 28.45
N LEU A 680 -17.20 -15.41 28.67
CA LEU A 680 -18.16 -14.31 28.69
C LEU A 680 -17.81 -13.26 29.75
N ASP A 681 -17.51 -13.67 30.98
CA ASP A 681 -17.09 -12.75 32.05
C ASP A 681 -15.79 -12.00 31.70
N THR A 682 -14.84 -12.70 31.06
CA THR A 682 -13.57 -12.11 30.61
C THR A 682 -13.79 -11.08 29.51
N VAL A 683 -14.67 -11.37 28.56
CA VAL A 683 -15.04 -10.43 27.48
C VAL A 683 -15.73 -9.19 28.06
N THR A 684 -16.66 -9.35 29.02
CA THR A 684 -17.29 -8.21 29.71
C THR A 684 -16.25 -7.33 30.40
N THR A 685 -15.38 -7.94 31.22
CA THR A 685 -14.30 -7.21 31.92
C THR A 685 -13.36 -6.50 30.94
N PHE A 686 -13.06 -7.14 29.82
CA PHE A 686 -12.22 -6.56 28.77
C PHE A 686 -12.87 -5.35 28.09
N VAL A 687 -14.18 -5.42 27.80
CA VAL A 687 -14.94 -4.31 27.22
C VAL A 687 -14.99 -3.13 28.18
N ASP A 688 -15.26 -3.37 29.47
CA ASP A 688 -15.25 -2.34 30.51
C ASP A 688 -13.87 -1.67 30.60
N GLN A 689 -12.80 -2.47 30.57
CA GLN A 689 -11.43 -1.95 30.57
C GLN A 689 -11.10 -1.13 29.32
N MET A 690 -11.55 -1.57 28.14
CA MET A 690 -11.40 -0.78 26.91
C MET A 690 -12.10 0.58 27.01
N GLU A 691 -13.26 0.64 27.67
CA GLU A 691 -13.97 1.90 27.93
C GLU A 691 -13.19 2.81 28.90
N VAL A 692 -12.59 2.24 29.95
CA VAL A 692 -11.69 2.98 30.86
C VAL A 692 -10.49 3.56 30.12
N ASP A 693 -9.78 2.74 29.35
CA ASP A 693 -8.61 3.16 28.57
C ASP A 693 -8.97 4.28 27.60
N LYS A 694 -10.07 4.10 26.87
CA LYS A 694 -10.58 5.08 25.93
C LYS A 694 -10.93 6.40 26.62
N ASN A 695 -11.63 6.36 27.75
CA ASN A 695 -11.98 7.55 28.53
C ASN A 695 -10.74 8.26 29.10
N PHE A 696 -9.66 7.53 29.36
CA PHE A 696 -8.38 8.10 29.78
C PHE A 696 -7.69 8.83 28.61
N PHE A 697 -7.46 8.15 27.49
CA PHE A 697 -6.71 8.71 26.35
C PHE A 697 -7.48 9.83 25.61
N THR A 698 -8.81 9.78 25.57
CA THR A 698 -9.64 10.85 24.97
C THR A 698 -9.63 12.16 25.78
N LYS A 699 -9.34 12.12 27.09
CA LYS A 699 -9.18 13.34 27.91
C LYS A 699 -7.89 14.10 27.59
N GLU A 700 -6.85 13.41 27.15
CA GLU A 700 -5.57 14.02 26.79
C GLU A 700 -5.57 14.62 25.37
N VAL A 701 -6.38 14.08 24.46
CA VAL A 701 -6.53 14.55 23.08
C VAL A 701 -8.01 14.77 22.78
N PRO A 702 -8.57 15.96 23.05
CA PRO A 702 -9.97 16.24 22.78
C PRO A 702 -10.20 16.27 21.27
N VAL A 703 -10.76 15.19 20.73
CA VAL A 703 -11.27 15.16 19.35
C VAL A 703 -12.54 16.02 19.33
N VAL A 704 -12.44 17.24 18.79
CA VAL A 704 -13.57 18.16 18.67
C VAL A 704 -14.59 17.57 17.68
N GLY A 705 -15.77 17.20 18.17
CA GLY A 705 -16.94 16.92 17.32
C GLY A 705 -17.25 15.45 16.97
N ALA A 706 -16.39 14.48 17.30
CA ALA A 706 -16.68 13.08 16.98
C ALA A 706 -17.67 12.45 17.97
N LYS A 707 -18.97 12.48 17.67
CA LYS A 707 -19.93 11.56 18.31
C LYS A 707 -19.56 10.14 17.89
N GLN A 708 -19.22 9.30 18.87
CA GLN A 708 -18.82 7.94 18.58
C GLN A 708 -20.03 7.05 18.38
N PRO A 709 -20.05 6.24 17.31
CA PRO A 709 -21.17 5.34 17.09
C PRO A 709 -21.14 4.22 18.13
N LYS A 710 -22.26 3.99 18.81
CA LYS A 710 -22.47 2.79 19.64
C LYS A 710 -22.44 1.54 18.75
N LEU A 711 -21.96 0.40 19.23
CA LEU A 711 -22.08 -0.86 18.50
C LEU A 711 -23.27 -1.65 19.03
N ALA A 712 -24.17 -2.08 18.15
CA ALA A 712 -25.17 -3.09 18.49
C ALA A 712 -25.08 -4.28 17.54
N ILE A 713 -25.17 -5.48 18.13
CA ILE A 713 -25.13 -6.74 17.40
C ILE A 713 -26.46 -7.45 17.64
N TYR A 714 -27.18 -7.73 16.55
CA TYR A 714 -28.44 -8.47 16.56
C TYR A 714 -28.19 -9.82 15.89
N CYS A 715 -28.39 -10.91 16.63
CA CYS A 715 -28.31 -12.26 16.09
C CYS A 715 -29.70 -12.89 16.08
N LEU A 716 -30.14 -13.32 14.91
CA LEU A 716 -31.51 -13.73 14.65
C LEU A 716 -31.53 -15.24 14.44
N VAL A 717 -31.68 -15.98 15.52
CA VAL A 717 -31.56 -17.44 15.50
C VAL A 717 -32.94 -18.08 15.48
N GLU A 718 -33.27 -18.80 14.40
CA GLU A 718 -34.54 -19.52 14.28
C GLU A 718 -34.63 -20.70 15.26
N LYS A 719 -33.56 -21.52 15.32
CA LYS A 719 -33.51 -22.71 16.16
C LYS A 719 -32.08 -23.04 16.58
N ILE A 720 -31.91 -23.33 17.86
CA ILE A 720 -30.69 -23.89 18.44
C ILE A 720 -30.99 -25.30 18.94
N CYS A 721 -30.21 -26.28 18.50
CA CYS A 721 -30.19 -27.62 19.06
C CYS A 721 -28.95 -27.74 19.96
N ALA A 722 -29.14 -27.85 21.27
CA ALA A 722 -28.06 -28.06 22.22
C ALA A 722 -28.02 -29.53 22.66
N ASN A 723 -26.88 -30.19 22.43
CA ASN A 723 -26.60 -31.55 22.87
C ASN A 723 -25.61 -31.51 24.03
N LEU A 724 -26.06 -31.94 25.20
CA LEU A 724 -25.24 -31.97 26.41
C LEU A 724 -24.49 -33.31 26.49
N LEU A 725 -23.17 -33.25 26.43
CA LEU A 725 -22.31 -34.40 26.65
C LEU A 725 -22.12 -34.59 28.16
N LEU A 726 -22.74 -35.63 28.70
CA LEU A 726 -22.57 -35.99 30.10
C LEU A 726 -21.18 -36.60 30.31
N ALA A 727 -20.46 -36.11 31.30
CA ALA A 727 -19.12 -36.59 31.63
C ALA A 727 -19.15 -38.10 31.98
N THR A 728 -18.23 -38.87 31.39
CA THR A 728 -17.97 -40.27 31.76
C THR A 728 -16.94 -40.32 32.89
N GLY A 729 -17.29 -39.80 34.08
CA GLY A 729 -16.38 -39.79 35.25
C GLY A 729 -16.93 -39.04 36.46
N LYS A 730 -16.25 -39.13 37.62
CA LYS A 730 -16.62 -38.34 38.82
C LYS A 730 -16.43 -36.85 38.53
N LEU A 731 -17.54 -36.12 38.50
CA LEU A 731 -17.55 -34.66 38.56
C LEU A 731 -17.23 -34.24 40.00
N SER A 732 -16.24 -33.37 40.19
CA SER A 732 -16.05 -32.67 41.47
C SER A 732 -17.30 -31.83 41.72
N SER A 733 -17.89 -32.00 42.89
CA SER A 733 -19.12 -31.29 43.26
C SER A 733 -18.85 -29.78 43.23
N PRO A 734 -19.80 -28.94 42.78
CA PRO A 734 -19.68 -27.48 42.98
C PRO A 734 -19.69 -27.07 44.47
N TYR A 735 -19.85 -28.05 45.38
CA TYR A 735 -19.83 -27.90 46.83
C TYR A 735 -18.62 -28.59 47.50
N GLU A 736 -17.66 -29.12 46.73
CA GLU A 736 -16.39 -29.67 47.24
C GLU A 736 -15.23 -28.70 47.07
#